data_AF-A0A519LD06-F1
#
_entry.id   AF-A0A519LD06-F1
#
_cell.length_a   1.000
_cell.length_b   1.000
_cell.length_c   1.000
_cell.angle_alpha   90.00
_cell.angle_beta   90.00
_cell.angle_gamma   90.00
#
_symmetry.space_group_name_H-M   'P 1'
#
loop_
_entity.id
_entity.type
_entity.pdbx_description
1 polymer ?
#
loop_
_entity_poly.entity_id
_entity_poly.type
_entity_poly.pdbx_seq_one_letter_code
_entity_poly.pdbx_strand_id
1 'polypeptide(L)'
;MGHWYPAQSRIDAIAGELRALEAFALKPAEDIASTVAGVSAALSDAARAPGFPQRQLGQWTWVGSQYRLHAGTGGPVAGASGAALAFLAKRVGKAMTADVVPDLNWVLETTIQTLWTLLPAAGAAGFLSDAELKAIEARLEELAEAPFDEHAVRQACAGPLAELTVFAQAPQLQALPAKVEGLFTAARRPGEGSRLARAALLYLAQTADVVRDTEGFLGLLDDAYVIDLAFAAAEQQTRCLPLLNGLLADYPYVADVALVGEPSAPLDLYAQYVVCAALDSLRDGAAPAMLVLRETGPFPLLAAFFAAVGSARAEAKLDRERLEEWPAGQHVVISDGTSKFRAVFVGAVRIGGARRFQLAMDKDSTLTVPEDLAPYIAAAKTPHKRLSSGRELGEWMKHRHVDPLSNLTGSPRRRDGDQMGILLVGSRSKLDAFIAGPRPLGSDIGAAVGLKYVVGGRFEPVGGTATDTPYIYACSDADTAYDMVRNPPPHIRGWRVVVDGARAMRALHASLTTDGEGDLPPMCALVELHDRETAWDLLRKRFSVWYLEDHDVRPPSLSADRSPGSEAFARVLGRQSAHWHTVQRRHVASHNFLEAVAEWMVRAADRRSEGALQNLDLLVSHFMRAAVARPVATEQADKALRDLARGVAMQAAALRHYSDLAAELCSLFAPVLEGALPSTDRRAAIAAAAGRSQPDGTAVVCRSLQIAAACAEATRTDETLGRMLWTNLDGVRTKAPFERIIVPGWLDRLSVRELANNGYASSLELVFYPFEQRWFDRTMAAGQKWERRIEAGTIEALTSVTDRLRESGREATLWRDQTEGRLAVTTRSGAAPVDEEQSPAADDEPEFERLEARSIAAVHGAVFKGREHQPVVRAQLVLFDEPGRHAFLRAGAKVIVMSGPPMVLSEKAAAGAAEKILYRSVESLEPGWLLALPAGGDRDLIDARADQFIGGADKVRAMAAAWKTAIRRYMERHRLEPATVARRMREAGVARDAATIRSWASGSATIAPRGYREVVPVIARLTGDPVLRENQAEVLQAIDLIYRARTRAADAIVAELFAGEIDLTASELRFELNGSVIRYGLHRVRSLDGLCDAPADVIGKVMSFIQGTVEPAGAGAGVPA
;
A
#
# COMPACT_ATOMS: atom_id res chain seq x y z
N MET A 1 28.18 -11.61 7.98
CA MET A 1 27.02 -11.11 8.74
C MET A 1 27.50 -10.90 10.17
N GLY A 2 27.30 -9.74 10.76
CA GLY A 2 27.48 -9.59 12.21
C GLY A 2 26.37 -10.36 12.92
N HIS A 3 26.69 -11.13 13.96
CA HIS A 3 25.68 -11.83 14.75
C HIS A 3 25.02 -10.83 15.71
N TRP A 4 23.69 -10.92 15.85
CA TRP A 4 22.93 -10.01 16.72
C TRP A 4 23.21 -10.26 18.21
N TYR A 5 23.46 -11.52 18.58
CA TYR A 5 23.92 -11.95 19.92
C TYR A 5 25.31 -12.59 19.87
N PRO A 6 26.03 -12.57 20.99
CA PRO A 6 27.31 -13.25 21.10
C PRO A 6 27.13 -14.78 21.05
N ALA A 7 28.22 -15.50 20.84
CA ALA A 7 28.21 -16.97 20.88
C ALA A 7 27.80 -17.47 22.28
N GLN A 8 27.22 -18.67 22.36
CA GLN A 8 26.74 -19.25 23.63
C GLN A 8 27.81 -19.26 24.74
N SER A 9 29.07 -19.58 24.41
CA SER A 9 30.17 -19.53 25.38
C SER A 9 30.41 -18.15 25.99
N ARG A 10 30.20 -17.09 25.20
CA ARG A 10 30.27 -15.70 25.65
C ARG A 10 29.01 -15.33 26.43
N ILE A 11 27.83 -15.78 26.02
CA ILE A 11 26.58 -15.65 26.78
C ILE A 11 26.76 -16.21 28.19
N ASP A 12 27.29 -17.43 28.32
CA ASP A 12 27.49 -18.08 29.63
C ASP A 12 28.44 -17.27 30.54
N ALA A 13 29.48 -16.66 29.95
CA ALA A 13 30.40 -15.78 30.67
C ALA A 13 29.74 -14.47 31.13
N ILE A 14 28.94 -13.84 30.26
CA ILE A 14 28.18 -12.63 30.60
C ILE A 14 27.12 -12.94 31.67
N ALA A 15 26.42 -14.07 31.56
CA ALA A 15 25.46 -14.53 32.57
C ALA A 15 26.14 -14.80 33.93
N GLY A 16 27.40 -15.25 33.94
CA GLY A 16 28.21 -15.34 35.15
C GLY A 16 28.55 -13.96 35.74
N GLU A 17 28.93 -13.01 34.88
CA GLU A 17 29.23 -11.63 35.26
C GLU A 17 27.99 -10.91 35.82
N LEU A 18 26.83 -11.03 35.16
CA LEU A 18 25.57 -10.46 35.63
C LEU A 18 25.14 -11.02 36.98
N ARG A 19 25.23 -12.34 37.18
CA ARG A 19 24.92 -12.96 38.49
C ARG A 19 25.86 -12.47 39.61
N ALA A 20 27.13 -12.23 39.29
CA ALA A 20 28.07 -11.67 40.24
C ALA A 20 27.70 -10.22 40.59
N LEU A 21 27.32 -9.40 39.61
CA LEU A 21 26.87 -8.02 39.81
C LEU A 21 25.53 -7.94 40.56
N GLU A 22 24.59 -8.82 40.25
CA GLU A 22 23.28 -8.92 40.88
C GLU A 22 23.40 -9.21 42.37
N ALA A 23 24.33 -10.08 42.78
CA ALA A 23 24.58 -10.37 44.19
C ALA A 23 24.96 -9.13 45.02
N PHE A 24 25.55 -8.10 44.40
CA PHE A 24 25.82 -6.81 45.05
C PHE A 24 24.61 -5.86 45.02
N ALA A 25 23.76 -5.95 43.99
CA ALA A 25 22.60 -5.08 43.78
C ALA A 25 21.30 -5.57 44.46
N LEU A 26 21.28 -6.76 45.05
CA LEU A 26 20.12 -7.28 45.80
C LEU A 26 19.85 -6.54 47.12
N LYS A 27 20.85 -5.83 47.67
CA LYS A 27 20.70 -5.04 48.91
C LYS A 27 20.08 -3.67 48.60
N PRO A 28 19.24 -3.12 49.50
CA PRO A 28 18.79 -1.74 49.39
C PRO A 28 19.97 -0.78 49.29
N ALA A 29 19.87 0.22 48.41
CA ALA A 29 20.87 1.27 48.30
C ALA A 29 20.87 2.15 49.56
N GLU A 30 22.04 2.34 50.18
CA GLU A 30 22.20 3.20 51.36
C GLU A 30 21.99 4.69 51.03
N ASP A 31 22.34 5.10 49.81
CA ASP A 31 22.10 6.43 49.24
C ASP A 31 21.48 6.30 47.84
N ILE A 32 20.15 6.32 47.79
CA ILE A 32 19.38 6.19 46.54
C ILE A 32 19.69 7.35 45.59
N ALA A 33 19.75 8.59 46.10
CA ALA A 33 19.96 9.77 45.27
C ALA A 33 21.33 9.71 44.57
N SER A 34 22.39 9.34 45.30
CA SER A 34 23.73 9.19 44.72
C SER A 34 23.81 8.04 43.70
N THR A 35 23.20 6.90 44.00
CA THR A 35 23.23 5.73 43.10
C THR A 35 22.43 5.95 41.83
N VAL A 36 21.23 6.55 41.92
CA VAL A 36 20.41 6.90 40.76
C VAL A 36 21.09 7.96 39.90
N ALA A 37 21.67 9.00 40.51
CA ALA A 37 22.44 10.01 39.77
C ALA A 37 23.63 9.38 39.03
N GLY A 38 24.32 8.40 39.63
CA GLY A 38 25.38 7.65 38.97
C GLY A 38 24.90 6.82 37.76
N VAL A 39 23.72 6.19 37.88
CA VAL A 39 23.07 5.48 36.75
C VAL A 39 22.69 6.45 35.63
N SER A 40 22.09 7.57 35.99
CA SER A 40 21.67 8.63 35.07
C SER A 40 22.87 9.22 34.30
N ALA A 41 24.01 9.41 34.97
CA ALA A 41 25.27 9.79 34.35
C ALA A 41 25.78 8.72 33.36
N ALA A 42 25.74 7.43 33.73
CA ALA A 42 26.14 6.35 32.85
C ALA A 42 25.27 6.26 31.57
N LEU A 43 23.97 6.50 31.68
CA LEU A 43 23.06 6.58 30.52
C LEU A 43 23.38 7.78 29.63
N SER A 44 23.68 8.93 30.23
CA SER A 44 24.09 10.14 29.52
C SER A 44 25.42 9.95 28.77
N ASP A 45 26.38 9.28 29.40
CA ASP A 45 27.66 8.92 28.78
C ASP A 45 27.45 7.93 27.64
N ALA A 46 26.56 6.95 27.81
CA ALA A 46 26.20 6.00 26.76
C ALA A 46 25.61 6.71 25.54
N ALA A 47 24.67 7.63 25.75
CA ALA A 47 24.05 8.43 24.69
C ALA A 47 25.07 9.25 23.89
N ARG A 48 26.14 9.73 24.54
CA ARG A 48 27.21 10.52 23.92
C ARG A 48 28.34 9.68 23.32
N ALA A 49 28.42 8.40 23.64
CA ALA A 49 29.53 7.54 23.24
C ALA A 49 29.51 7.24 21.71
N PRO A 50 30.61 7.48 20.98
CA PRO A 50 30.70 7.15 19.56
C PRO A 50 30.52 5.64 19.33
N GLY A 51 29.61 5.26 18.44
CA GLY A 51 29.32 3.86 18.12
C GLY A 51 28.35 3.16 19.07
N PHE A 52 27.82 3.85 20.09
CA PHE A 52 26.74 3.31 20.90
C PHE A 52 25.46 3.14 20.05
N PRO A 53 24.76 2.00 20.14
CA PRO A 53 23.53 1.76 19.40
C PRO A 53 22.39 2.61 19.97
N GLN A 54 22.20 3.82 19.43
CA GLN A 54 21.19 4.79 19.89
C GLN A 54 19.77 4.21 20.04
N ARG A 55 19.40 3.21 19.22
CA ARG A 55 18.12 2.47 19.33
C ARG A 55 17.87 1.84 20.71
N GLN A 56 18.94 1.48 21.44
CA GLN A 56 18.83 0.84 22.75
C GLN A 56 18.56 1.85 23.85
N LEU A 57 18.75 3.15 23.60
CA LEU A 57 18.75 4.17 24.65
C LEU A 57 17.42 4.20 25.42
N GLY A 58 16.28 4.14 24.74
CA GLY A 58 14.97 4.11 25.42
C GLY A 58 14.75 2.88 26.29
N GLN A 59 15.21 1.71 25.85
CA GLN A 59 15.16 0.47 26.62
C GLN A 59 16.09 0.53 27.84
N TRP A 60 17.30 1.09 27.68
CA TRP A 60 18.22 1.32 28.80
C TRP A 60 17.69 2.36 29.80
N THR A 61 17.02 3.41 29.32
CA THR A 61 16.29 4.37 30.17
C THR A 61 15.21 3.67 30.97
N TRP A 62 14.46 2.74 30.36
CA TRP A 62 13.43 1.96 31.06
C TRP A 62 14.04 1.05 32.13
N VAL A 63 15.15 0.36 31.81
CA VAL A 63 15.89 -0.41 32.84
C VAL A 63 16.38 0.51 33.96
N GLY A 64 16.86 1.71 33.62
CA GLY A 64 17.24 2.76 34.56
C GLY A 64 16.10 3.20 35.49
N SER A 65 14.90 3.40 34.94
CA SER A 65 13.73 3.76 35.73
C SER A 65 13.28 2.62 36.65
N GLN A 66 13.34 1.37 36.20
CA GLN A 66 13.07 0.22 37.07
C GLN A 66 14.08 0.12 38.22
N TYR A 67 15.34 0.47 37.99
CA TYR A 67 16.32 0.58 39.09
C TYR A 67 15.94 1.70 40.06
N ARG A 68 15.65 2.91 39.58
CA ARG A 68 15.22 4.06 40.41
C ARG A 68 14.06 3.71 41.34
N LEU A 69 13.02 3.08 40.80
CA LEU A 69 11.81 2.71 41.54
C LEU A 69 12.05 1.65 42.63
N HIS A 70 13.04 0.79 42.45
CA HIS A 70 13.24 -0.38 43.33
C HIS A 70 14.54 -0.34 44.14
N ALA A 71 15.49 0.56 43.86
CA ALA A 71 16.79 0.64 44.54
C ALA A 71 16.65 0.81 46.07
N GLY A 72 15.65 1.56 46.51
CA GLY A 72 15.40 1.78 47.94
C GLY A 72 14.83 0.58 48.70
N THR A 73 14.15 -0.34 48.00
CA THR A 73 13.62 -1.58 48.60
C THR A 73 14.53 -2.78 48.37
N GLY A 74 15.42 -2.70 47.37
CA GLY A 74 16.29 -3.79 46.95
C GLY A 74 15.51 -4.91 46.27
N GLY A 75 16.02 -6.14 46.39
CA GLY A 75 15.36 -7.33 45.86
C GLY A 75 15.61 -7.60 44.37
N PRO A 76 14.89 -8.57 43.79
CA PRO A 76 15.22 -9.12 42.46
C PRO A 76 15.16 -8.10 41.32
N VAL A 77 14.21 -7.15 41.36
CA VAL A 77 14.07 -6.11 40.33
C VAL A 77 15.27 -5.17 40.34
N ALA A 78 15.62 -4.61 41.50
CA ALA A 78 16.79 -3.76 41.67
C ALA A 78 18.11 -4.51 41.37
N GLY A 79 18.17 -5.79 41.73
CA GLY A 79 19.29 -6.67 41.43
C GLY A 79 19.52 -6.82 39.92
N ALA A 80 18.47 -7.20 39.18
CA ALA A 80 18.55 -7.43 37.74
C ALA A 80 18.81 -6.14 36.95
N SER A 81 18.11 -5.05 37.25
CA SER A 81 18.30 -3.77 36.57
C SER A 81 19.66 -3.15 36.91
N GLY A 82 20.06 -3.16 38.19
CA GLY A 82 21.35 -2.64 38.65
C GLY A 82 22.54 -3.39 38.05
N ALA A 83 22.45 -4.73 37.94
CA ALA A 83 23.50 -5.54 37.29
C ALA A 83 23.69 -5.17 35.81
N ALA A 84 22.58 -4.98 35.08
CA ALA A 84 22.61 -4.60 33.68
C ALA A 84 23.19 -3.19 33.47
N LEU A 85 22.81 -2.22 34.31
CA LEU A 85 23.30 -0.85 34.25
C LEU A 85 24.79 -0.75 34.63
N ALA A 86 25.24 -1.51 35.63
CA ALA A 86 26.66 -1.62 35.96
C ALA A 86 27.46 -2.24 34.79
N PHE A 87 26.89 -3.23 34.10
CA PHE A 87 27.48 -3.79 32.90
C PHE A 87 27.59 -2.74 31.78
N LEU A 88 26.51 -1.98 31.52
CA LEU A 88 26.52 -0.88 30.55
C LEU A 88 27.61 0.14 30.87
N ALA A 89 27.66 0.66 32.10
CA ALA A 89 28.65 1.64 32.54
C ALA A 89 30.09 1.14 32.33
N LYS A 90 30.36 -0.12 32.67
CA LYS A 90 31.67 -0.76 32.47
C LYS A 90 32.06 -0.87 30.99
N ARG A 91 31.10 -1.01 30.07
CA ARG A 91 31.35 -1.10 28.62
C ARG A 91 31.51 0.28 27.99
N VAL A 92 30.68 1.24 28.37
CA VAL A 92 30.73 2.64 27.89
C VAL A 92 32.02 3.34 28.32
N GLY A 93 32.56 3.01 29.51
CA GLY A 93 33.88 3.50 29.94
C GLY A 93 35.07 2.98 29.12
N LYS A 94 34.85 2.12 28.12
CA LYS A 94 35.86 1.62 27.16
C LYS A 94 35.46 2.03 25.74
N ALA A 95 36.41 1.98 24.80
CA ALA A 95 36.11 2.23 23.39
C ALA A 95 35.04 1.22 22.90
N MET A 96 33.94 1.74 22.33
CA MET A 96 32.84 0.93 21.82
C MET A 96 33.27 0.24 20.52
N THR A 97 33.68 -1.03 20.60
CA THR A 97 34.02 -1.83 19.42
C THR A 97 32.79 -2.57 18.89
N ALA A 98 32.83 -2.97 17.61
CA ALA A 98 31.73 -3.70 16.97
C ALA A 98 31.33 -4.99 17.72
N ASP A 99 32.26 -5.60 18.47
CA ASP A 99 32.03 -6.83 19.24
C ASP A 99 31.28 -6.60 20.56
N VAL A 100 31.16 -5.36 21.03
CA VAL A 100 30.45 -5.02 22.28
C VAL A 100 28.95 -4.88 22.05
N VAL A 101 28.52 -4.50 20.85
CA VAL A 101 27.10 -4.29 20.53
C VAL A 101 26.26 -5.57 20.71
N PRO A 102 26.72 -6.77 20.26
CA PRO A 102 26.00 -8.02 20.55
C PRO A 102 25.90 -8.32 22.04
N ASP A 103 26.95 -8.08 22.83
CA ASP A 103 26.93 -8.24 24.28
C ASP A 103 25.84 -7.36 24.91
N LEU A 104 25.78 -6.08 24.50
CA LEU A 104 24.75 -5.13 24.97
C LEU A 104 23.33 -5.53 24.55
N ASN A 105 23.14 -5.98 23.30
CA ASN A 105 21.85 -6.48 22.82
C ASN A 105 21.35 -7.63 23.71
N TRP A 106 22.22 -8.62 24.00
CA TRP A 106 21.84 -9.79 24.78
C TRP A 106 21.53 -9.46 26.25
N VAL A 107 22.36 -8.63 26.88
CA VAL A 107 22.15 -8.18 28.26
C VAL A 107 20.82 -7.44 28.37
N LEU A 108 20.59 -6.47 27.49
CA LEU A 108 19.39 -5.66 27.51
C LEU A 108 18.12 -6.50 27.37
N GLU A 109 18.06 -7.39 26.38
CA GLU A 109 16.89 -8.25 26.19
C GLU A 109 16.67 -9.22 27.35
N THR A 110 17.73 -9.87 27.83
CA THR A 110 17.63 -10.83 28.93
C THR A 110 17.16 -10.13 30.21
N THR A 111 17.65 -8.91 30.45
CA THR A 111 17.20 -8.08 31.59
C THR A 111 15.75 -7.68 31.42
N ILE A 112 15.31 -7.22 30.24
CA ILE A 112 13.89 -6.87 30.00
C ILE A 112 12.98 -8.08 30.23
N GLN A 113 13.34 -9.25 29.69
CA GLN A 113 12.57 -10.48 29.90
C GLN A 113 12.51 -10.87 31.38
N THR A 114 13.62 -10.77 32.10
CA THR A 114 13.67 -11.04 33.54
C THR A 114 12.78 -10.07 34.31
N LEU A 115 12.87 -8.78 34.00
CA LEU A 115 12.06 -7.74 34.62
C LEU A 115 10.56 -7.94 34.35
N TRP A 116 10.17 -8.33 33.13
CA TRP A 116 8.77 -8.68 32.81
C TRP A 116 8.24 -9.88 33.60
N THR A 117 9.10 -10.82 34.01
CA THR A 117 8.66 -11.92 34.88
C THR A 117 8.53 -11.52 36.35
N LEU A 118 9.25 -10.48 36.77
CA LEU A 118 9.29 -10.01 38.16
C LEU A 118 8.28 -8.88 38.43
N LEU A 119 7.97 -8.07 37.43
CA LEU A 119 7.07 -6.93 37.53
C LEU A 119 5.62 -7.35 37.26
N PRO A 120 4.63 -6.83 38.01
CA PRO A 120 3.23 -6.97 37.64
C PRO A 120 2.96 -6.25 36.31
N ALA A 121 1.97 -6.72 35.54
CA ALA A 121 1.68 -6.23 34.19
C ALA A 121 1.49 -4.70 34.10
N ALA A 122 0.97 -4.06 35.15
CA ALA A 122 0.82 -2.60 35.24
C ALA A 122 2.16 -1.86 35.41
N GLY A 123 3.13 -2.43 36.16
CA GLY A 123 4.45 -1.82 36.41
C GLY A 123 5.47 -2.07 35.29
N ALA A 124 5.21 -3.03 34.40
CA ALA A 124 6.13 -3.43 33.34
C ALA A 124 6.21 -2.45 32.15
N ALA A 125 5.27 -1.51 32.03
CA ALA A 125 5.13 -0.65 30.85
C ALA A 125 5.54 0.82 31.06
N GLY A 126 5.67 1.28 32.31
CA GLY A 126 5.92 2.69 32.65
C GLY A 126 7.35 3.00 33.08
N PHE A 127 7.75 4.26 32.90
CA PHE A 127 8.96 4.84 33.52
C PHE A 127 8.70 5.38 34.93
N LEU A 128 7.42 5.54 35.27
CA LEU A 128 6.91 6.10 36.52
C LEU A 128 6.00 5.07 37.20
N SER A 129 5.96 5.12 38.53
CA SER A 129 5.04 4.29 39.32
C SER A 129 3.63 4.88 39.38
N ASP A 130 2.62 4.05 39.68
CA ASP A 130 1.24 4.52 39.88
C ASP A 130 1.13 5.60 40.98
N ALA A 131 2.01 5.54 41.99
CA ALA A 131 2.06 6.54 43.05
C ALA A 131 2.60 7.88 42.54
N GLU A 132 3.63 7.85 41.69
CA GLU A 132 4.17 9.05 41.04
C GLU A 132 3.16 9.63 40.05
N LEU A 133 2.50 8.81 39.23
CA LEU A 133 1.45 9.27 38.30
C LEU A 133 0.31 10.00 39.04
N LYS A 134 -0.19 9.43 40.15
CA LYS A 134 -1.21 10.09 40.99
C LYS A 134 -0.70 11.39 41.62
N ALA A 135 0.57 11.43 42.03
CA ALA A 135 1.18 12.63 42.58
C ALA A 135 1.34 13.72 41.51
N ILE A 136 1.70 13.35 40.28
CA ILE A 136 1.78 14.25 39.13
C ILE A 136 0.40 14.85 38.83
N GLU A 137 -0.64 14.03 38.77
CA GLU A 137 -2.02 14.49 38.54
C GLU A 137 -2.45 15.51 39.61
N ALA A 138 -2.27 15.18 40.89
CA ALA A 138 -2.59 16.09 41.99
C ALA A 138 -1.77 17.40 41.93
N ARG A 139 -0.49 17.31 41.52
CA ARG A 139 0.39 18.47 41.38
C ARG A 139 -0.02 19.36 40.21
N LEU A 140 -0.42 18.78 39.08
CA LEU A 140 -0.92 19.53 37.93
C LEU A 140 -2.24 20.25 38.25
N GLU A 141 -3.13 19.65 39.02
CA GLU A 141 -4.36 20.31 39.49
C GLU A 141 -4.04 21.53 40.38
N GLU A 142 -3.06 21.41 41.29
CA GLU A 142 -2.59 22.52 42.12
C GLU A 142 -1.99 23.66 41.27
N LEU A 143 -1.18 23.32 40.28
CA LEU A 143 -0.51 24.29 39.40
C LEU A 143 -1.43 24.91 38.35
N ALA A 144 -2.57 24.30 38.06
CA ALA A 144 -3.53 24.83 37.08
C ALA A 144 -4.14 26.18 37.48
N GLU A 145 -4.10 26.54 38.77
CA GLU A 145 -4.59 27.81 39.32
C GLU A 145 -3.43 28.75 39.76
N ALA A 146 -2.18 28.33 39.60
CA ALA A 146 -1.03 29.11 40.01
C ALA A 146 -0.76 30.31 39.07
N PRO A 147 -0.17 31.41 39.59
CA PRO A 147 0.20 32.56 38.77
C PRO A 147 1.26 32.17 37.72
N PHE A 148 1.06 32.60 36.48
CA PHE A 148 1.93 32.28 35.36
C PHE A 148 2.61 33.53 34.80
N ASP A 149 3.93 33.63 34.98
CA ASP A 149 4.79 34.62 34.33
C ASP A 149 5.66 33.93 33.28
N GLU A 150 5.36 34.17 32.00
CA GLU A 150 6.04 33.52 30.88
C GLU A 150 7.56 33.77 30.91
N HIS A 151 8.03 34.97 31.29
CA HIS A 151 9.45 35.28 31.25
C HIS A 151 10.23 34.52 32.32
N ALA A 152 9.72 34.51 33.56
CA ALA A 152 10.32 33.79 34.67
C ALA A 152 10.33 32.28 34.43
N VAL A 153 9.22 31.72 33.92
CA VAL A 153 9.09 30.29 33.63
C VAL A 153 10.03 29.87 32.50
N ARG A 154 10.15 30.66 31.42
CA ARG A 154 11.12 30.37 30.34
C ARG A 154 12.56 30.31 30.82
N GLN A 155 12.95 31.19 31.75
CA GLN A 155 14.29 31.15 32.34
C GLN A 155 14.49 29.91 33.21
N ALA A 156 13.49 29.52 33.99
CA ALA A 156 13.55 28.34 34.86
C ALA A 156 13.61 27.02 34.07
N CYS A 157 12.83 26.88 33.00
CA CYS A 157 12.81 25.66 32.18
C CYS A 157 14.10 25.44 31.34
N ALA A 158 14.97 26.45 31.19
CA ALA A 158 16.13 26.37 30.30
C ALA A 158 17.15 25.29 30.74
N GLY A 159 17.31 25.08 32.05
CA GLY A 159 18.20 24.07 32.62
C GLY A 159 17.72 22.64 32.33
N PRO A 160 16.52 22.25 32.83
CA PRO A 160 15.92 20.94 32.56
C PRO A 160 15.83 20.63 31.06
N LEU A 161 15.46 21.62 30.24
CA LEU A 161 15.36 21.43 28.80
C LEU A 161 16.71 21.14 28.14
N ALA A 162 17.79 21.78 28.60
CA ALA A 162 19.14 21.50 28.09
C ALA A 162 19.57 20.05 28.40
N GLU A 163 19.20 19.53 29.57
CA GLU A 163 19.48 18.15 29.96
C GLU A 163 18.64 17.13 29.18
N LEU A 164 17.34 17.38 29.01
CA LEU A 164 16.46 16.58 28.15
C LEU A 164 16.93 16.58 26.68
N THR A 165 17.50 17.69 26.20
CA THR A 165 18.00 17.81 24.83
C THR A 165 19.21 16.92 24.56
N VAL A 166 19.98 16.52 25.59
CA VAL A 166 21.07 15.54 25.44
C VAL A 166 20.54 14.20 24.93
N PHE A 167 19.29 13.86 25.28
CA PHE A 167 18.60 12.64 24.86
C PHE A 167 17.68 12.87 23.65
N ALA A 168 17.72 14.03 22.99
CA ALA A 168 16.89 14.35 21.83
C ALA A 168 17.12 13.45 20.60
N GLN A 169 18.20 12.65 20.58
CA GLN A 169 18.39 11.62 19.54
C GLN A 169 17.51 10.37 19.78
N ALA A 170 16.93 10.21 20.97
CA ALA A 170 15.90 9.21 21.21
C ALA A 170 14.59 9.66 20.53
N PRO A 171 13.96 8.83 19.67
CA PRO A 171 12.76 9.20 18.91
C PRO A 171 11.60 9.73 19.77
N GLN A 172 11.53 9.29 21.04
CA GLN A 172 10.49 9.65 22.00
C GLN A 172 10.69 11.07 22.56
N LEU A 173 11.93 11.58 22.59
CA LEU A 173 12.32 12.84 23.23
C LEU A 173 12.71 13.94 22.23
N GLN A 174 12.92 13.59 20.96
CA GLN A 174 13.32 14.49 19.87
C GLN A 174 12.40 15.72 19.70
N ALA A 175 11.12 15.59 20.08
CA ALA A 175 10.13 16.64 19.93
C ALA A 175 9.92 17.51 21.18
N LEU A 176 10.58 17.22 22.32
CA LEU A 176 10.31 17.92 23.58
C LEU A 176 10.54 19.44 23.54
N PRO A 177 11.66 19.97 23.00
CA PRO A 177 11.85 21.42 22.90
C PRO A 177 10.77 22.11 22.07
N ALA A 178 10.36 21.47 20.98
CA ALA A 178 9.25 21.91 20.16
C ALA A 178 7.94 21.91 20.98
N LYS A 179 7.61 20.82 21.66
CA LYS A 179 6.40 20.74 22.50
C LYS A 179 6.35 21.82 23.57
N VAL A 180 7.46 22.10 24.24
CA VAL A 180 7.55 23.19 25.23
C VAL A 180 7.21 24.55 24.60
N GLU A 181 7.73 24.86 23.40
CA GLU A 181 7.35 26.09 22.68
C GLU A 181 5.87 26.11 22.25
N GLY A 182 5.34 24.96 21.86
CA GLY A 182 3.92 24.81 21.58
C GLY A 182 3.04 24.99 22.82
N LEU A 183 3.46 24.50 23.99
CA LEU A 183 2.81 24.76 25.28
C LEU A 183 2.83 26.24 25.63
N PHE A 184 3.95 26.95 25.41
CA PHE A 184 3.98 28.41 25.59
C PHE A 184 2.99 29.12 24.66
N THR A 185 2.82 28.62 23.44
CA THR A 185 1.83 29.14 22.49
C THR A 185 0.41 28.85 22.97
N ALA A 186 0.13 27.63 23.46
CA ALA A 186 -1.16 27.22 23.99
C ALA A 186 -1.54 27.99 25.26
N ALA A 187 -0.58 28.28 26.15
CA ALA A 187 -0.76 29.05 27.38
C ALA A 187 -1.26 30.49 27.15
N ARG A 188 -1.10 31.02 25.93
CA ARG A 188 -1.62 32.34 25.50
C ARG A 188 -3.06 32.29 24.99
N ARG A 189 -3.58 31.11 24.63
CA ARG A 189 -4.95 30.93 24.15
C ARG A 189 -5.92 30.93 25.35
N PRO A 190 -7.22 31.28 25.16
CA PRO A 190 -8.24 31.05 26.18
C PRO A 190 -8.72 29.59 26.16
N GLY A 191 -9.13 29.05 27.31
CA GLY A 191 -9.74 27.72 27.44
C GLY A 191 -9.01 26.74 28.36
N GLU A 192 -9.54 25.52 28.47
CA GLU A 192 -9.03 24.46 29.36
C GLU A 192 -7.60 24.01 28.99
N GLY A 193 -7.29 23.92 27.69
CA GLY A 193 -5.94 23.60 27.21
C GLY A 193 -4.88 24.62 27.62
N SER A 194 -5.27 25.88 27.83
CA SER A 194 -4.37 26.94 28.34
C SER A 194 -4.00 26.70 29.80
N ARG A 195 -4.95 26.26 30.63
CA ARG A 195 -4.71 25.94 32.04
C ARG A 195 -3.73 24.78 32.18
N LEU A 196 -3.94 23.71 31.41
CA LEU A 196 -3.07 22.54 31.38
C LEU A 196 -1.67 22.89 30.88
N ALA A 197 -1.55 23.70 29.82
CA ALA A 197 -0.25 24.14 29.32
C ALA A 197 0.52 24.97 30.36
N ARG A 198 -0.15 25.87 31.10
CA ARG A 198 0.47 26.64 32.18
C ARG A 198 0.92 25.75 33.34
N ALA A 199 0.08 24.81 33.76
CA ALA A 199 0.40 23.87 34.83
C ALA A 199 1.66 23.05 34.49
N ALA A 200 1.75 22.53 33.27
CA ALA A 200 2.90 21.73 32.83
C ALA A 200 4.19 22.54 32.70
N LEU A 201 4.12 23.79 32.22
CA LEU A 201 5.29 24.66 32.16
C LEU A 201 5.76 25.09 33.56
N LEU A 202 4.83 25.29 34.50
CA LEU A 202 5.15 25.54 35.90
C LEU A 202 5.71 24.31 36.59
N TYR A 203 5.28 23.11 36.20
CA TYR A 203 5.83 21.85 36.65
C TYR A 203 7.31 21.74 36.25
N LEU A 204 7.60 21.88 34.95
CA LEU A 204 8.97 21.87 34.40
C LEU A 204 9.90 22.94 34.97
N ALA A 205 9.36 24.01 35.54
CA ALA A 205 10.14 25.09 36.16
C ALA A 205 10.56 24.78 37.61
N GLN A 206 10.04 23.71 38.22
CA GLN A 206 10.32 23.35 39.62
C GLN A 206 11.40 22.28 39.71
N THR A 207 12.49 22.57 40.42
CA THR A 207 13.58 21.62 40.68
C THR A 207 13.30 20.57 41.76
N ALA A 208 12.08 20.53 42.30
CA ALA A 208 11.67 19.68 43.42
C ALA A 208 10.20 19.30 43.26
N ASP A 209 9.91 18.69 42.12
CA ASP A 209 8.62 18.14 41.77
C ASP A 209 8.46 16.70 42.28
N VAL A 210 7.67 15.86 41.60
CA VAL A 210 7.40 14.48 42.04
C VAL A 210 8.66 13.61 41.98
N VAL A 211 9.51 13.80 40.97
CA VAL A 211 10.79 13.10 40.82
C VAL A 211 11.95 14.08 40.73
N ARG A 212 12.71 14.21 41.82
CA ARG A 212 13.78 15.20 41.97
C ARG A 212 14.75 15.25 40.77
N ASP A 213 14.88 16.42 40.15
CA ASP A 213 15.84 16.71 39.08
C ASP A 213 17.30 16.40 39.45
N THR A 214 17.63 16.43 40.76
CA THR A 214 18.96 16.11 41.27
C THR A 214 19.41 14.67 40.95
N GLU A 215 18.48 13.80 40.52
CA GLU A 215 18.73 12.46 40.02
C GLU A 215 19.21 12.45 38.54
N GLY A 216 19.40 13.64 37.95
CA GLY A 216 19.78 13.88 36.56
C GLY A 216 18.64 13.58 35.60
N PHE A 217 18.95 13.15 34.38
CA PHE A 217 17.95 12.77 33.37
C PHE A 217 16.86 11.78 33.84
N LEU A 218 17.19 10.79 34.68
CA LEU A 218 16.16 9.88 35.24
C LEU A 218 15.18 10.60 36.19
N GLY A 219 15.60 11.73 36.77
CA GLY A 219 14.75 12.65 37.52
C GLY A 219 13.71 13.30 36.60
N LEU A 220 14.15 13.79 35.44
CA LEU A 220 13.32 14.53 34.47
C LEU A 220 12.35 13.65 33.64
N LEU A 221 12.12 12.40 34.03
CA LEU A 221 11.23 11.49 33.28
C LEU A 221 9.75 11.84 33.48
N ASP A 222 9.39 12.36 34.65
CA ASP A 222 8.07 12.90 34.93
C ASP A 222 7.84 14.23 34.20
N ASP A 223 8.84 15.10 34.10
CA ASP A 223 8.79 16.30 33.24
C ASP A 223 8.47 15.95 31.79
N ALA A 224 9.21 15.00 31.21
CA ALA A 224 8.98 14.55 29.84
C ALA A 224 7.56 13.99 29.66
N TYR A 225 7.07 13.24 30.64
CA TYR A 225 5.70 12.72 30.67
C TYR A 225 4.66 13.85 30.76
N VAL A 226 4.87 14.83 31.64
CA VAL A 226 3.98 15.98 31.85
C VAL A 226 3.92 16.87 30.61
N ILE A 227 5.06 17.14 29.98
CA ILE A 227 5.12 17.89 28.72
C ILE A 227 4.31 17.16 27.65
N ASP A 228 4.50 15.85 27.51
CA ASP A 228 3.79 15.06 26.50
C ASP A 228 2.29 15.00 26.76
N LEU A 229 1.88 14.75 28.00
CA LEU A 229 0.48 14.73 28.43
C LEU A 229 -0.19 16.09 28.23
N ALA A 230 0.43 17.17 28.70
CA ALA A 230 -0.15 18.49 28.61
C ALA A 230 -0.17 19.01 27.18
N PHE A 231 0.84 18.68 26.36
CA PHE A 231 0.85 19.06 24.96
C PHE A 231 -0.23 18.31 24.18
N ALA A 232 -0.36 17.00 24.42
CA ALA A 232 -1.44 16.18 23.90
C ALA A 232 -2.82 16.73 24.28
N ALA A 233 -3.03 17.08 25.55
CA ALA A 233 -4.31 17.63 26.00
C ALA A 233 -4.58 19.04 25.46
N ALA A 234 -3.59 19.94 25.49
CA ALA A 234 -3.73 21.33 25.08
C ALA A 234 -3.91 21.49 23.56
N GLU A 235 -3.24 20.67 22.76
CA GLU A 235 -3.36 20.65 21.30
C GLU A 235 -4.32 19.54 20.79
N GLN A 236 -4.97 18.82 21.70
CA GLN A 236 -5.96 17.77 21.41
C GLN A 236 -5.44 16.54 20.64
N GLN A 237 -4.14 16.23 20.77
CA GLN A 237 -3.40 15.20 20.04
C GLN A 237 -3.18 13.91 20.88
N THR A 238 -2.75 12.83 20.22
CA THR A 238 -2.33 11.53 20.76
C THR A 238 -3.34 10.71 21.56
N ARG A 239 -4.63 10.84 21.25
CA ARG A 239 -5.71 10.19 22.01
C ARG A 239 -5.77 8.66 21.83
N CYS A 240 -5.10 8.11 20.82
CA CYS A 240 -5.03 6.66 20.57
C CYS A 240 -3.74 6.03 21.09
N LEU A 241 -2.84 6.76 21.75
CA LEU A 241 -1.62 6.19 22.33
C LEU A 241 -1.91 5.06 23.35
N PRO A 242 -2.89 5.18 24.26
CA PRO A 242 -3.25 4.07 25.16
C PRO A 242 -3.77 2.84 24.40
N LEU A 243 -4.52 3.05 23.32
CA LEU A 243 -4.99 1.98 22.45
C LEU A 243 -3.80 1.28 21.76
N LEU A 244 -2.85 2.05 21.23
CA LEU A 244 -1.60 1.51 20.68
C LEU A 244 -0.86 0.66 21.72
N ASN A 245 -0.71 1.15 22.95
CA ASN A 245 -0.07 0.38 24.02
C ASN A 245 -0.81 -0.93 24.32
N GLY A 246 -2.15 -0.90 24.32
CA GLY A 246 -2.97 -2.11 24.45
C GLY A 246 -2.77 -3.10 23.30
N LEU A 247 -2.67 -2.62 22.05
CA LEU A 247 -2.40 -3.44 20.89
C LEU A 247 -0.95 -3.99 20.89
N LEU A 248 0.04 -3.20 21.31
CA LEU A 248 1.43 -3.64 21.44
C LEU A 248 1.60 -4.73 22.50
N ALA A 249 0.73 -4.78 23.51
CA ALA A 249 0.71 -5.91 24.44
C ALA A 249 0.27 -7.23 23.76
N ASP A 250 -0.60 -7.17 22.76
CA ASP A 250 -1.01 -8.33 21.96
C ASP A 250 0.00 -8.65 20.84
N TYR A 251 0.69 -7.63 20.33
CA TYR A 251 1.65 -7.72 19.23
C TYR A 251 3.03 -7.12 19.59
N PRO A 252 3.71 -7.59 20.66
CA PRO A 252 4.92 -6.95 21.20
C PRO A 252 6.07 -6.91 20.19
N TYR A 253 6.11 -7.91 19.30
CA TYR A 253 7.12 -8.01 18.25
C TYR A 253 7.08 -6.85 17.24
N VAL A 254 5.99 -6.08 17.14
CA VAL A 254 5.91 -4.89 16.28
C VAL A 254 6.82 -3.77 16.79
N ALA A 255 6.95 -3.62 18.11
CA ALA A 255 7.87 -2.65 18.72
C ALA A 255 9.31 -3.17 18.79
N ASP A 256 9.49 -4.49 18.95
CA ASP A 256 10.80 -5.08 19.23
C ASP A 256 11.69 -5.27 17.98
N VAL A 257 11.09 -5.52 16.81
CA VAL A 257 11.87 -5.85 15.60
C VAL A 257 12.45 -4.58 14.98
N ALA A 258 13.78 -4.44 15.06
CA ALA A 258 14.51 -3.39 14.35
C ALA A 258 14.49 -3.66 12.83
N LEU A 259 13.93 -2.72 12.07
CA LEU A 259 13.71 -2.83 10.62
C LEU A 259 14.45 -1.78 9.79
N VAL A 260 14.70 -0.57 10.32
CA VAL A 260 14.96 0.60 9.45
C VAL A 260 16.34 1.19 9.64
N GLY A 261 17.06 1.44 8.54
CA GLY A 261 18.28 2.25 8.53
C GLY A 261 19.58 1.53 8.93
N GLU A 262 20.69 2.24 8.80
CA GLU A 262 21.99 1.85 9.34
C GLU A 262 22.43 2.87 10.39
N PRO A 263 22.42 2.52 11.69
CA PRO A 263 22.05 1.22 12.27
C PRO A 263 20.53 0.99 12.32
N SER A 264 20.10 -0.28 12.24
CA SER A 264 18.67 -0.65 12.22
C SER A 264 17.92 -0.18 13.47
N ALA A 265 16.77 0.48 13.29
CA ALA A 265 15.89 1.04 14.31
C ALA A 265 14.49 0.40 14.27
N PRO A 266 13.74 0.39 15.39
CA PRO A 266 12.34 -0.05 15.40
C PRO A 266 11.45 0.88 14.57
N LEU A 267 10.22 0.43 14.29
CA LEU A 267 9.20 1.29 13.69
C LEU A 267 8.89 2.48 14.61
N ASP A 268 8.56 3.64 14.05
CA ASP A 268 8.01 4.76 14.83
C ASP A 268 6.58 4.44 15.33
N LEU A 269 6.06 5.25 16.26
CA LEU A 269 4.75 5.00 16.88
C LEU A 269 3.60 4.95 15.87
N TYR A 270 3.62 5.77 14.82
CA TYR A 270 2.55 5.75 13.80
C TYR A 270 2.63 4.49 12.95
N ALA A 271 3.82 4.10 12.52
CA ALA A 271 4.05 2.86 11.82
C ALA A 271 3.66 1.63 12.66
N GLN A 272 3.98 1.64 13.97
CA GLN A 272 3.51 0.62 14.91
C GLN A 272 1.97 0.61 14.98
N TYR A 273 1.33 1.78 15.03
CA TYR A 273 -0.14 1.90 15.07
C TYR A 273 -0.83 1.34 13.84
N VAL A 274 -0.36 1.72 12.64
CA VAL A 274 -0.89 1.20 11.37
C VAL A 274 -0.72 -0.32 11.28
N VAL A 275 0.46 -0.84 11.64
CA VAL A 275 0.73 -2.28 11.60
C VAL A 275 -0.12 -3.03 12.62
N CYS A 276 -0.21 -2.56 13.87
CA CYS A 276 -1.03 -3.18 14.91
C CYS A 276 -2.52 -3.19 14.54
N ALA A 277 -3.04 -2.10 13.98
CA ALA A 277 -4.41 -2.03 13.50
C ALA A 277 -4.67 -3.01 12.34
N ALA A 278 -3.70 -3.15 11.42
CA ALA A 278 -3.77 -4.14 10.35
C ALA A 278 -3.75 -5.59 10.89
N LEU A 279 -2.88 -5.89 11.86
CA LEU A 279 -2.82 -7.21 12.51
C LEU A 279 -4.13 -7.54 13.23
N ASP A 280 -4.71 -6.57 13.93
CA ASP A 280 -5.99 -6.77 14.61
C ASP A 280 -7.13 -7.05 13.62
N SER A 281 -7.11 -6.36 12.47
CA SER A 281 -8.05 -6.58 11.37
C SER A 281 -7.89 -7.93 10.67
N LEU A 282 -6.72 -8.58 10.80
CA LEU A 282 -6.42 -9.89 10.21
C LEU A 282 -6.67 -11.05 11.18
N ARG A 283 -7.21 -10.80 12.38
CA ARG A 283 -7.55 -11.84 13.34
C ARG A 283 -8.74 -12.68 12.84
N ASP A 284 -8.74 -13.96 13.18
CA ASP A 284 -9.82 -14.88 12.83
C ASP A 284 -11.17 -14.39 13.41
N GLY A 285 -12.22 -14.43 12.58
CA GLY A 285 -13.56 -13.95 12.95
C GLY A 285 -13.75 -12.43 12.86
N ALA A 286 -12.72 -11.65 12.54
CA ALA A 286 -12.86 -10.22 12.28
C ALA A 286 -13.62 -9.97 10.96
N ALA A 287 -14.44 -8.92 10.94
CA ALA A 287 -15.03 -8.44 9.69
C ALA A 287 -13.93 -7.88 8.78
N PRO A 288 -14.08 -7.97 7.44
CA PRO A 288 -13.17 -7.31 6.52
C PRO A 288 -13.03 -5.82 6.87
N ALA A 289 -11.79 -5.35 6.96
CA ALA A 289 -11.49 -4.00 7.39
C ALA A 289 -10.76 -3.20 6.31
N MET A 290 -10.93 -1.89 6.37
CA MET A 290 -10.24 -0.90 5.56
C MET A 290 -9.54 0.11 6.47
N LEU A 291 -8.22 0.16 6.40
CA LEU A 291 -7.42 1.21 7.03
C LEU A 291 -7.20 2.34 6.04
N VAL A 292 -7.75 3.50 6.32
CA VAL A 292 -7.60 4.71 5.51
C VAL A 292 -6.43 5.51 6.04
N LEU A 293 -5.43 5.75 5.19
CA LEU A 293 -4.18 6.45 5.49
C LEU A 293 -4.01 7.59 4.47
N ARG A 294 -3.29 8.66 4.80
CA ARG A 294 -2.94 9.70 3.80
C ARG A 294 -2.12 9.12 2.64
N GLU A 295 -1.09 8.36 3.00
CA GLU A 295 -0.22 7.62 2.09
C GLU A 295 -0.02 6.19 2.63
N THR A 296 -0.23 5.18 1.78
CA THR A 296 -0.08 3.77 2.19
C THR A 296 1.39 3.32 2.23
N GLY A 297 2.22 3.83 1.32
CA GLY A 297 3.67 3.64 1.37
C GLY A 297 4.11 2.17 1.54
N PRO A 298 5.02 1.87 2.49
CA PRO A 298 5.49 0.51 2.78
C PRO A 298 4.57 -0.28 3.72
N PHE A 299 3.49 0.32 4.24
CA PHE A 299 2.67 -0.32 5.28
C PHE A 299 2.03 -1.65 4.86
N PRO A 300 1.56 -1.87 3.60
CA PRO A 300 1.07 -3.18 3.19
C PRO A 300 2.14 -4.28 3.31
N LEU A 301 3.40 -3.97 2.95
CA LEU A 301 4.52 -4.89 3.09
C LEU A 301 4.87 -5.13 4.57
N LEU A 302 4.90 -4.07 5.38
CA LEU A 302 5.19 -4.18 6.82
C LEU A 302 4.11 -4.99 7.55
N ALA A 303 2.83 -4.72 7.28
CA ALA A 303 1.70 -5.48 7.81
C ALA A 303 1.79 -6.96 7.40
N ALA A 304 2.11 -7.25 6.13
CA ALA A 304 2.30 -8.62 5.65
C ALA A 304 3.50 -9.31 6.34
N PHE A 305 4.61 -8.60 6.53
CA PHE A 305 5.79 -9.10 7.25
C PHE A 305 5.46 -9.43 8.71
N PHE A 306 4.85 -8.51 9.44
CA PHE A 306 4.52 -8.73 10.84
C PHE A 306 3.40 -9.77 11.02
N ALA A 307 2.47 -9.88 10.08
CA ALA A 307 1.50 -10.98 10.06
C ALA A 307 2.20 -12.34 9.91
N ALA A 308 3.23 -12.42 9.05
CA ALA A 308 4.05 -13.62 8.91
C ALA A 308 4.85 -13.93 10.19
N VAL A 309 5.42 -12.92 10.85
CA VAL A 309 6.07 -13.09 12.16
C VAL A 309 5.08 -13.62 13.20
N GLY A 310 3.87 -13.06 13.26
CA GLY A 310 2.80 -13.53 14.15
C GLY A 310 2.41 -14.98 13.89
N SER A 311 2.21 -15.36 12.62
CA SER A 311 1.91 -16.74 12.22
C SER A 311 3.03 -17.71 12.60
N ALA A 312 4.28 -17.34 12.33
CA ALA A 312 5.43 -18.18 12.66
C ALA A 312 5.64 -18.33 14.18
N ARG A 313 5.37 -17.30 14.98
CA ARG A 313 5.38 -17.40 16.45
C ARG A 313 4.29 -18.32 16.98
N ALA A 314 3.09 -18.26 16.40
CA ALA A 314 2.00 -19.15 16.77
C ALA A 314 2.32 -20.62 16.42
N GLU A 315 2.89 -20.86 15.24
CA GLU A 315 3.37 -22.17 14.80
C GLU A 315 4.48 -22.70 15.72
N ALA A 316 5.49 -21.89 16.03
CA ALA A 316 6.57 -22.29 16.93
C ALA A 316 6.09 -22.62 18.36
N LYS A 317 5.06 -21.92 18.85
CA LYS A 317 4.43 -22.24 20.13
C LYS A 317 3.76 -23.62 20.08
N LEU A 318 2.99 -23.89 19.03
CA LEU A 318 2.36 -25.20 18.81
C LEU A 318 3.40 -26.31 18.65
N ASP A 319 4.50 -26.09 17.92
CA ASP A 319 5.54 -27.09 17.74
C ASP A 319 6.28 -27.42 19.04
N ARG A 320 6.50 -26.41 19.90
CA ARG A 320 7.07 -26.63 21.25
C ARG A 320 6.15 -27.46 22.14
N GLU A 321 4.84 -27.27 22.03
CA GLU A 321 3.83 -28.08 22.72
C GLU A 321 3.81 -29.51 22.15
N ARG A 322 3.82 -29.67 20.81
CA ARG A 322 3.81 -30.97 20.12
C ARG A 322 5.06 -31.82 20.38
N LEU A 323 6.21 -31.22 20.64
CA LEU A 323 7.45 -31.94 21.01
C LEU A 323 7.26 -32.84 22.25
N GLU A 324 6.31 -32.55 23.15
CA GLU A 324 5.98 -33.44 24.29
C GLU A 324 5.18 -34.66 23.89
N GLU A 325 4.37 -34.52 22.85
CA GLU A 325 3.50 -35.56 22.33
C GLU A 325 4.26 -36.52 21.41
N TRP A 326 5.52 -36.21 21.07
CA TRP A 326 6.33 -37.05 20.22
C TRP A 326 6.66 -38.38 20.90
N PRO A 327 6.44 -39.52 20.22
CA PRO A 327 6.77 -40.81 20.79
C PRO A 327 8.28 -40.97 20.96
N ALA A 328 8.69 -41.61 22.05
CA ALA A 328 10.07 -42.06 22.21
C ALA A 328 10.48 -42.92 21.01
N GLY A 329 11.64 -42.60 20.41
CA GLY A 329 12.10 -43.23 19.17
C GLY A 329 11.84 -42.41 17.90
N GLN A 330 11.17 -41.24 17.99
CA GLN A 330 10.99 -40.35 16.85
C GLN A 330 12.34 -39.85 16.33
N HIS A 331 12.65 -40.08 15.05
CA HIS A 331 13.87 -39.55 14.45
C HIS A 331 13.74 -38.04 14.25
N VAL A 332 14.81 -37.31 14.55
CA VAL A 332 14.84 -35.85 14.49
C VAL A 332 16.10 -35.32 13.82
N VAL A 333 15.95 -34.15 13.21
CA VAL A 333 17.03 -33.36 12.64
C VAL A 333 17.17 -32.08 13.46
N ILE A 334 18.40 -31.71 13.78
CA ILE A 334 18.72 -30.47 14.51
C ILE A 334 19.57 -29.60 13.60
N SER A 335 19.17 -28.35 13.34
CA SER A 335 19.93 -27.52 12.40
C SER A 335 19.62 -26.03 12.50
N ASP A 336 20.62 -25.17 12.24
CA ASP A 336 20.54 -23.69 12.25
C ASP A 336 20.69 -23.02 10.86
N GLY A 337 20.84 -23.81 9.81
CA GLY A 337 20.98 -23.37 8.43
C GLY A 337 22.35 -23.76 7.89
N THR A 338 23.32 -23.79 8.79
CA THR A 338 24.74 -23.99 8.49
C THR A 338 25.20 -25.40 8.85
N SER A 339 24.75 -25.90 9.99
CA SER A 339 25.15 -27.19 10.57
C SER A 339 23.93 -28.08 10.74
N LYS A 340 24.07 -29.39 10.51
CA LYS A 340 22.95 -30.34 10.54
C LYS A 340 23.32 -31.60 11.31
N PHE A 341 22.53 -31.92 12.33
CA PHE A 341 22.70 -33.08 13.19
C PHE A 341 21.49 -34.02 13.08
N ARG A 342 21.72 -35.32 13.21
CA ARG A 342 20.69 -36.36 13.15
C ARG A 342 20.67 -37.07 14.50
N ALA A 343 19.50 -37.14 15.12
CA ALA A 343 19.32 -37.74 16.43
C ALA A 343 18.00 -38.52 16.50
N VAL A 344 17.76 -39.17 17.63
CA VAL A 344 16.48 -39.80 17.97
C VAL A 344 15.96 -39.16 19.25
N PHE A 345 14.73 -38.68 19.24
CA PHE A 345 14.06 -38.13 20.41
C PHE A 345 13.72 -39.25 21.39
N VAL A 346 14.20 -39.10 22.64
CA VAL A 346 13.97 -40.09 23.71
C VAL A 346 12.82 -39.63 24.61
N GLY A 347 12.74 -38.34 24.90
CA GLY A 347 11.67 -37.74 25.71
C GLY A 347 12.04 -36.39 26.31
N ALA A 348 11.09 -35.76 26.99
CA ALA A 348 11.31 -34.55 27.78
C ALA A 348 11.61 -34.90 29.24
N VAL A 349 12.61 -34.24 29.84
CA VAL A 349 13.01 -34.41 31.24
C VAL A 349 13.11 -33.05 31.94
N ARG A 350 12.79 -32.99 33.23
CA ARG A 350 13.03 -31.79 34.06
C ARG A 350 14.32 -31.95 34.86
N ILE A 351 15.27 -31.05 34.69
CA ILE A 351 16.54 -31.03 35.44
C ILE A 351 16.72 -29.64 36.05
N GLY A 352 16.77 -29.57 37.38
CA GLY A 352 16.93 -28.31 38.11
C GLY A 352 15.78 -27.32 37.88
N GLY A 353 14.54 -27.83 37.74
CA GLY A 353 13.35 -27.01 37.45
C GLY A 353 13.20 -26.59 35.98
N ALA A 354 14.29 -26.59 35.20
CA ALA A 354 14.26 -26.31 33.77
C ALA A 354 13.90 -27.54 32.94
N ARG A 355 13.07 -27.34 31.92
CA ARG A 355 12.71 -28.36 30.94
C ARG A 355 13.88 -28.58 29.97
N ARG A 356 14.12 -29.85 29.63
CA ARG A 356 15.18 -30.28 28.70
C ARG A 356 14.71 -31.45 27.85
N PHE A 357 15.32 -31.63 26.68
CA PHE A 357 15.02 -32.73 25.78
C PHE A 357 16.17 -33.73 25.78
N GLN A 358 15.85 -35.01 25.86
CA GLN A 358 16.83 -36.09 25.79
C GLN A 358 16.88 -36.65 24.36
N LEU A 359 18.09 -36.68 23.80
CA LEU A 359 18.34 -37.11 22.43
C LEU A 359 19.33 -38.27 22.43
N ALA A 360 18.97 -39.37 21.76
CA ALA A 360 19.89 -40.46 21.46
C ALA A 360 20.70 -40.12 20.20
N MET A 361 22.01 -40.23 20.35
CA MET A 361 23.03 -39.90 19.36
C MET A 361 23.79 -41.17 18.95
N ASP A 362 24.82 -41.06 18.12
CA ASP A 362 25.65 -42.21 17.74
C ASP A 362 26.31 -42.90 18.96
N LYS A 363 26.61 -44.20 18.83
CA LYS A 363 27.27 -45.05 19.85
C LYS A 363 26.55 -45.14 21.21
N ASP A 364 25.21 -45.26 21.20
CA ASP A 364 24.36 -45.36 22.40
C ASP A 364 24.53 -44.20 23.40
N SER A 365 25.09 -43.08 22.95
CA SER A 365 25.23 -41.88 23.78
C SER A 365 23.91 -41.12 23.82
N THR A 366 23.50 -40.67 25.01
CA THR A 366 22.37 -39.75 25.16
C THR A 366 22.90 -38.37 25.53
N LEU A 367 22.32 -37.34 24.92
CA LEU A 367 22.64 -35.95 25.18
C LEU A 367 21.37 -35.23 25.60
N THR A 368 21.46 -34.51 26.72
CA THR A 368 20.36 -33.67 27.19
C THR A 368 20.58 -32.25 26.70
N VAL A 369 19.64 -31.74 25.92
CA VAL A 369 19.68 -30.39 25.34
C VAL A 369 18.67 -29.46 26.01
N PRO A 370 19.01 -28.17 26.19
CA PRO A 370 18.10 -27.17 26.74
C PRO A 370 16.85 -26.91 25.86
N GLU A 371 15.81 -26.35 26.46
CA GLU A 371 14.53 -26.09 25.79
C GLU A 371 14.61 -25.06 24.65
N ASP A 372 15.55 -24.13 24.74
CA ASP A 372 15.83 -23.12 23.71
C ASP A 372 16.39 -23.71 22.40
N LEU A 373 16.68 -25.02 22.38
CA LEU A 373 16.97 -25.75 21.14
C LEU A 373 15.72 -26.24 20.41
N ALA A 374 14.52 -26.21 21.03
CA ALA A 374 13.27 -26.64 20.39
C ALA A 374 13.06 -26.09 18.97
N PRO A 375 13.28 -24.78 18.70
CA PRO A 375 13.12 -24.21 17.34
C PRO A 375 13.99 -24.86 16.27
N TYR A 376 15.09 -25.50 16.67
CA TYR A 376 16.05 -26.10 15.75
C TYR A 376 15.78 -27.60 15.53
N ILE A 377 14.84 -28.20 16.26
CA ILE A 377 14.54 -29.64 16.23
C ILE A 377 13.31 -29.87 15.34
N ALA A 378 13.47 -30.65 14.27
CA ALA A 378 12.39 -31.04 13.36
C ALA A 378 12.24 -32.56 13.27
N ALA A 379 11.01 -33.06 13.17
CA ALA A 379 10.73 -34.48 12.97
C ALA A 379 11.23 -34.94 11.57
N ALA A 380 11.93 -36.06 11.53
CA ALA A 380 12.36 -36.67 10.28
C ALA A 380 11.25 -37.53 9.68
N LYS A 381 10.92 -37.30 8.40
CA LYS A 381 9.95 -38.13 7.64
C LYS A 381 10.41 -39.58 7.43
N THR A 382 11.70 -39.84 7.57
CA THR A 382 12.31 -41.17 7.36
C THR A 382 13.34 -41.46 8.44
N PRO A 383 13.41 -42.70 8.95
CA PRO A 383 14.42 -43.11 9.92
C PRO A 383 15.85 -42.83 9.46
N HIS A 384 16.69 -42.35 10.38
CA HIS A 384 18.10 -42.06 10.10
C HIS A 384 18.94 -43.34 10.17
N LYS A 385 19.66 -43.67 9.08
CA LYS A 385 20.61 -44.80 9.05
C LYS A 385 21.88 -44.57 9.87
N ARG A 386 22.25 -43.30 10.09
CA ARG A 386 23.40 -42.86 10.88
C ARG A 386 23.00 -41.63 11.69
N LEU A 387 23.31 -41.66 12.97
CA LEU A 387 23.13 -40.54 13.90
C LEU A 387 24.42 -39.72 13.95
N SER A 388 24.32 -38.47 14.39
CA SER A 388 25.46 -37.57 14.59
C SER A 388 26.18 -37.87 15.91
N SER A 389 27.42 -37.42 16.04
CA SER A 389 28.16 -37.53 17.30
C SER A 389 27.63 -36.54 18.34
N GLY A 390 27.44 -37.00 19.58
CA GLY A 390 27.12 -36.12 20.70
C GLY A 390 28.18 -35.05 20.96
N ARG A 391 29.45 -35.32 20.62
CA ARG A 391 30.55 -34.35 20.76
C ARG A 391 30.42 -33.20 19.78
N GLU A 392 30.13 -33.47 18.52
CA GLU A 392 29.95 -32.45 17.47
C GLU A 392 28.77 -31.54 17.80
N LEU A 393 27.64 -32.12 18.22
CA LEU A 393 26.48 -31.35 18.65
C LEU A 393 26.81 -30.51 19.91
N GLY A 394 27.57 -31.07 20.85
CA GLY A 394 28.07 -30.36 22.03
C GLY A 394 29.00 -29.18 21.71
N GLU A 395 29.92 -29.35 20.77
CA GLU A 395 30.81 -28.28 20.31
C GLU A 395 30.03 -27.20 19.56
N TRP A 396 29.07 -27.58 18.72
CA TRP A 396 28.18 -26.62 18.05
C TRP A 396 27.32 -25.84 19.05
N MET A 397 26.72 -26.48 20.06
CA MET A 397 25.94 -25.77 21.08
C MET A 397 26.75 -24.69 21.82
N LYS A 398 28.07 -24.87 21.98
CA LYS A 398 28.95 -23.87 22.63
C LYS A 398 29.30 -22.68 21.74
N HIS A 399 29.35 -22.88 20.43
CA HIS A 399 29.76 -21.85 19.47
C HIS A 399 28.60 -21.26 18.68
N ARG A 400 27.39 -21.83 18.79
CA ARG A 400 26.21 -21.28 18.13
C ARG A 400 25.94 -19.86 18.64
N HIS A 401 25.46 -19.02 17.74
CA HIS A 401 24.84 -17.76 18.10
C HIS A 401 23.36 -18.01 18.34
N VAL A 402 22.80 -17.42 19.39
CA VAL A 402 21.34 -17.44 19.57
C VAL A 402 20.74 -16.58 18.47
N ASP A 403 19.86 -17.16 17.67
CA ASP A 403 19.08 -16.41 16.68
C ASP A 403 17.67 -16.13 17.26
N PRO A 404 17.33 -14.87 17.58
CA PRO A 404 16.00 -14.50 18.06
C PRO A 404 14.93 -14.76 16.99
N LEU A 405 15.32 -14.81 15.73
CA LEU A 405 14.47 -15.18 14.61
C LEU A 405 14.57 -16.66 14.28
N SER A 406 15.18 -17.52 15.11
CA SER A 406 15.29 -18.97 14.83
C SER A 406 13.96 -19.65 14.50
N ASN A 407 12.83 -19.16 15.00
CA ASN A 407 11.49 -19.61 14.60
C ASN A 407 11.08 -19.17 13.18
N LEU A 408 11.66 -18.08 12.67
CA LEU A 408 11.49 -17.55 11.31
C LEU A 408 12.54 -18.11 10.32
N THR A 409 13.81 -18.17 10.76
CA THR A 409 15.04 -18.43 9.99
C THR A 409 15.59 -19.86 10.13
N GLY A 410 15.08 -20.65 11.09
CA GLY A 410 15.51 -22.01 11.40
C GLY A 410 15.58 -22.94 10.18
N SER A 411 16.66 -23.70 10.12
CA SER A 411 17.18 -24.45 8.97
C SER A 411 16.27 -25.50 8.29
N PRO A 412 16.42 -25.72 6.98
CA PRO A 412 16.09 -24.85 5.87
C PRO A 412 14.93 -25.50 5.09
N ARG A 413 13.90 -24.76 4.71
CA ARG A 413 12.91 -25.17 3.67
C ARG A 413 12.04 -26.41 3.95
N ARG A 414 11.89 -26.87 5.19
CA ARG A 414 10.81 -27.81 5.53
C ARG A 414 10.09 -27.34 6.77
N ARG A 415 9.29 -26.31 6.55
CA ARG A 415 8.17 -25.97 7.42
C ARG A 415 7.08 -27.03 7.23
N ASP A 416 6.34 -27.34 8.28
CA ASP A 416 5.29 -28.36 8.23
C ASP A 416 4.18 -27.96 7.25
N GLY A 417 3.42 -28.94 6.75
CA GLY A 417 2.45 -28.74 5.67
C GLY A 417 1.15 -28.02 6.05
N ASP A 418 1.10 -27.26 7.14
CA ASP A 418 -0.15 -26.71 7.71
C ASP A 418 -0.01 -25.25 8.19
N GLN A 419 0.58 -24.39 7.36
CA GLN A 419 0.92 -23.01 7.73
C GLN A 419 -0.21 -22.02 7.46
N MET A 420 -0.31 -20.97 8.28
CA MET A 420 -1.13 -19.80 7.96
C MET A 420 -0.35 -18.86 7.02
N GLY A 421 -0.78 -18.79 5.75
CA GLY A 421 -0.14 -17.98 4.72
C GLY A 421 -0.62 -16.54 4.72
N ILE A 422 0.25 -15.64 4.26
CA ILE A 422 -0.06 -14.21 4.09
C ILE A 422 -0.09 -13.93 2.60
N LEU A 423 -1.23 -13.46 2.11
CA LEU A 423 -1.42 -13.05 0.72
C LEU A 423 -1.37 -11.52 0.63
N LEU A 424 -0.32 -10.98 0.03
CA LEU A 424 -0.15 -9.56 -0.23
C LEU A 424 -0.61 -9.24 -1.67
N VAL A 425 -1.68 -8.48 -1.83
CA VAL A 425 -2.18 -8.05 -3.13
C VAL A 425 -1.74 -6.60 -3.36
N GLY A 426 -0.82 -6.38 -4.31
CA GLY A 426 -0.23 -5.07 -4.58
C GLY A 426 0.69 -5.07 -5.80
N SER A 427 0.98 -3.87 -6.32
CA SER A 427 1.78 -3.74 -7.54
C SER A 427 3.22 -4.23 -7.35
N ARG A 428 3.78 -4.89 -8.37
CA ARG A 428 5.16 -5.37 -8.32
C ARG A 428 6.16 -4.24 -8.12
N SER A 429 5.93 -3.11 -8.80
CA SER A 429 6.80 -1.93 -8.72
C SER A 429 6.88 -1.37 -7.31
N LYS A 430 5.75 -1.28 -6.60
CA LYS A 430 5.70 -0.80 -5.21
C LYS A 430 6.37 -1.79 -4.25
N LEU A 431 6.15 -3.10 -4.45
CA LEU A 431 6.85 -4.13 -3.69
C LEU A 431 8.38 -4.04 -3.87
N ASP A 432 8.86 -3.95 -5.11
CA ASP A 432 10.30 -3.85 -5.40
C ASP A 432 10.91 -2.55 -4.86
N ALA A 433 10.15 -1.45 -4.88
CA ALA A 433 10.60 -0.17 -4.34
C ALA A 433 10.82 -0.20 -2.83
N PHE A 434 10.00 -0.97 -2.09
CA PHE A 434 10.04 -0.98 -0.63
C PHE A 434 10.73 -2.19 -0.02
N ILE A 435 10.85 -3.33 -0.71
CA ILE A 435 11.41 -4.55 -0.11
C ILE A 435 12.87 -4.40 0.34
N ALA A 436 13.65 -3.53 -0.32
CA ALA A 436 15.06 -3.34 0.00
C ALA A 436 15.29 -2.51 1.28
N GLY A 437 14.31 -1.71 1.71
CA GLY A 437 14.42 -0.80 2.84
C GLY A 437 14.41 -1.50 4.21
N PRO A 438 13.36 -2.26 4.56
CA PRO A 438 13.27 -2.95 5.84
C PRO A 438 14.23 -4.15 5.87
N ARG A 439 15.17 -4.10 6.82
CA ARG A 439 16.16 -5.13 7.09
C ARG A 439 15.96 -5.69 8.51
N PRO A 440 14.97 -6.57 8.75
CA PRO A 440 14.77 -7.21 10.05
C PRO A 440 16.06 -7.86 10.54
N LEU A 441 16.62 -7.31 11.62
CA LEU A 441 17.91 -7.71 12.19
C LEU A 441 19.05 -7.79 11.15
N GLY A 442 19.03 -6.90 10.15
CA GLY A 442 20.03 -6.87 9.07
C GLY A 442 19.81 -7.88 7.95
N SER A 443 18.72 -8.65 7.95
CA SER A 443 18.37 -9.61 6.90
C SER A 443 17.30 -9.08 5.94
N ASP A 444 17.25 -9.56 4.70
CA ASP A 444 16.15 -9.27 3.77
C ASP A 444 14.83 -9.90 4.26
N ILE A 445 13.68 -9.25 4.04
CA ILE A 445 12.36 -9.80 4.38
C ILE A 445 12.14 -11.18 3.76
N GLY A 446 12.51 -11.35 2.48
CA GLY A 446 12.43 -12.62 1.78
C GLY A 446 13.33 -13.68 2.41
N ALA A 447 14.48 -13.29 2.95
CA ALA A 447 15.35 -14.20 3.71
C ALA A 447 14.78 -14.57 5.07
N ALA A 448 14.15 -13.62 5.77
CA ALA A 448 13.62 -13.81 7.12
C ALA A 448 12.36 -14.69 7.14
N VAL A 449 11.37 -14.42 6.29
CA VAL A 449 10.06 -15.12 6.33
C VAL A 449 9.72 -15.87 5.05
N GLY A 450 10.50 -15.69 3.98
CA GLY A 450 10.17 -16.26 2.67
C GLY A 450 9.08 -15.46 1.97
N LEU A 451 9.42 -14.94 0.79
CA LEU A 451 8.51 -14.16 -0.04
C LEU A 451 8.57 -14.66 -1.49
N LYS A 452 7.40 -14.97 -2.07
CA LYS A 452 7.28 -15.27 -3.49
C LYS A 452 6.27 -14.36 -4.16
N TYR A 453 6.57 -13.96 -5.39
CA TYR A 453 5.64 -13.26 -6.25
C TYR A 453 4.96 -14.26 -7.19
N VAL A 454 3.64 -14.13 -7.35
CA VAL A 454 2.82 -15.04 -8.16
C VAL A 454 2.38 -14.31 -9.41
N VAL A 455 2.76 -14.84 -10.58
CA VAL A 455 2.35 -14.30 -11.89
C VAL A 455 1.90 -15.43 -12.79
N GLY A 456 0.62 -15.45 -13.15
CA GLY A 456 0.05 -16.48 -14.04
C GLY A 456 0.28 -17.90 -13.54
N GLY A 457 0.13 -18.11 -12.22
CA GLY A 457 0.34 -19.41 -11.56
C GLY A 457 1.80 -19.85 -11.41
N ARG A 458 2.77 -19.02 -11.81
CA ARG A 458 4.19 -19.24 -11.56
C ARG A 458 4.64 -18.51 -10.31
N PHE A 459 5.54 -19.13 -9.56
CA PHE A 459 6.11 -18.57 -8.35
C PHE A 459 7.54 -18.09 -8.59
N GLU A 460 7.78 -16.81 -8.38
CA GLU A 460 9.09 -16.17 -8.55
C GLU A 460 9.62 -15.74 -7.17
N PRO A 461 10.86 -16.09 -6.80
CA PRO A 461 11.44 -15.62 -5.55
C PRO A 461 11.66 -14.10 -5.58
N VAL A 462 11.43 -13.44 -4.45
CA VAL A 462 11.68 -12.00 -4.26
C VAL A 462 12.71 -11.86 -3.13
N GLY A 463 13.72 -10.99 -3.29
CA GLY A 463 14.74 -10.79 -2.25
C GLY A 463 15.87 -11.84 -2.20
N GLY A 464 16.06 -12.62 -3.27
CA GLY A 464 17.24 -13.48 -3.46
C GLY A 464 17.22 -14.85 -2.74
N THR A 465 16.22 -15.15 -1.91
CA THR A 465 16.09 -16.44 -1.22
C THR A 465 14.98 -17.31 -1.83
N ALA A 466 15.38 -18.39 -2.50
CA ALA A 466 14.45 -19.46 -2.85
C ALA A 466 14.11 -20.25 -1.58
N THR A 467 12.86 -20.19 -1.12
CA THR A 467 12.30 -21.14 -0.14
C THR A 467 11.14 -21.89 -0.79
N ASP A 468 10.95 -23.17 -0.48
CA ASP A 468 9.83 -23.93 -1.04
C ASP A 468 8.50 -23.64 -0.31
N THR A 469 8.59 -23.15 0.92
CA THR A 469 7.46 -22.87 1.84
C THR A 469 7.53 -21.42 2.36
N PRO A 470 7.27 -20.39 1.54
CA PRO A 470 7.26 -18.99 1.99
C PRO A 470 6.02 -18.69 2.86
N TYR A 471 6.14 -17.77 3.82
CA TYR A 471 4.96 -17.27 4.54
C TYR A 471 4.18 -16.25 3.70
N ILE A 472 4.88 -15.47 2.87
CA ILE A 472 4.26 -14.38 2.11
C ILE A 472 4.22 -14.75 0.62
N TYR A 473 3.02 -14.65 0.07
CA TYR A 473 2.76 -14.69 -1.36
C TYR A 473 2.27 -13.32 -1.81
N ALA A 474 2.94 -12.72 -2.78
CA ALA A 474 2.57 -11.42 -3.33
C ALA A 474 2.04 -11.57 -4.76
N CYS A 475 1.04 -10.79 -5.15
CA CYS A 475 0.51 -10.78 -6.52
C CYS A 475 -0.07 -9.40 -6.89
N SER A 476 -0.14 -9.09 -8.19
CA SER A 476 -0.58 -7.78 -8.70
C SER A 476 -2.09 -7.63 -8.87
N ASP A 477 -2.82 -8.72 -9.01
CA ASP A 477 -4.19 -8.72 -9.49
C ASP A 477 -5.11 -9.60 -8.64
N ALA A 478 -6.37 -9.17 -8.58
CA ALA A 478 -7.39 -9.81 -7.78
C ALA A 478 -7.72 -11.24 -8.25
N ASP A 479 -7.57 -11.53 -9.54
CA ASP A 479 -7.84 -12.87 -10.09
C ASP A 479 -6.80 -13.89 -9.60
N THR A 480 -5.52 -13.51 -9.64
CA THR A 480 -4.43 -14.35 -9.09
C THR A 480 -4.60 -14.52 -7.58
N ALA A 481 -4.99 -13.47 -6.87
CA ALA A 481 -5.26 -13.54 -5.43
C ALA A 481 -6.42 -14.49 -5.13
N TYR A 482 -7.53 -14.37 -5.87
CA TYR A 482 -8.68 -15.26 -5.79
C TYR A 482 -8.29 -16.72 -6.06
N ASP A 483 -7.50 -16.98 -7.11
CA ASP A 483 -7.01 -18.31 -7.45
C ASP A 483 -6.16 -18.92 -6.31
N MET A 484 -5.32 -18.11 -5.66
CA MET A 484 -4.49 -18.53 -4.52
C MET A 484 -5.32 -18.85 -3.27
N VAL A 485 -6.40 -18.09 -3.01
CA VAL A 485 -7.32 -18.37 -1.91
C VAL A 485 -8.08 -19.68 -2.16
N ARG A 486 -8.53 -19.92 -3.39
CA ARG A 486 -9.28 -21.14 -3.76
C ARG A 486 -8.40 -22.37 -3.90
N ASN A 487 -7.18 -22.21 -4.39
CA ASN A 487 -6.24 -23.30 -4.64
C ASN A 487 -4.92 -23.01 -3.89
N PRO A 488 -4.93 -23.04 -2.55
CA PRO A 488 -3.73 -22.77 -1.77
C PRO A 488 -2.62 -23.78 -2.09
N PRO A 489 -1.35 -23.35 -2.05
CA PRO A 489 -0.22 -24.28 -2.09
C PRO A 489 -0.34 -25.36 -0.99
N PRO A 490 0.16 -26.59 -1.18
CA PRO A 490 -0.07 -27.70 -0.26
C PRO A 490 0.40 -27.54 1.19
N HIS A 491 1.20 -26.50 1.48
CA HIS A 491 1.68 -26.19 2.83
C HIS A 491 0.89 -25.05 3.48
N ILE A 492 -0.08 -24.46 2.79
CA ILE A 492 -0.89 -23.35 3.27
C ILE A 492 -2.28 -23.89 3.66
N ARG A 493 -2.60 -23.81 4.95
CA ARG A 493 -3.89 -24.19 5.53
C ARG A 493 -4.97 -23.15 5.31
N GLY A 494 -4.59 -21.89 5.39
CA GLY A 494 -5.48 -20.74 5.34
C GLY A 494 -4.71 -19.47 5.01
N TRP A 495 -5.46 -18.40 4.76
CA TRP A 495 -4.92 -17.12 4.34
C TRP A 495 -5.32 -15.99 5.27
N ARG A 496 -4.37 -15.10 5.53
CA ARG A 496 -4.61 -13.71 5.93
C ARG A 496 -4.27 -12.83 4.75
N VAL A 497 -5.20 -11.99 4.31
CA VAL A 497 -5.05 -11.23 3.07
C VAL A 497 -4.84 -9.75 3.36
N VAL A 498 -3.69 -9.23 2.94
CA VAL A 498 -3.36 -7.79 2.99
C VAL A 498 -3.50 -7.24 1.58
N VAL A 499 -4.32 -6.21 1.41
CA VAL A 499 -4.58 -5.61 0.10
C VAL A 499 -4.12 -4.16 0.08
N ASP A 500 -3.30 -3.82 -0.90
CA ASP A 500 -2.84 -2.46 -1.17
C ASP A 500 -3.81 -1.76 -2.14
N GLY A 501 -4.66 -0.90 -1.61
CA GLY A 501 -5.61 -0.08 -2.35
C GLY A 501 -7.05 -0.61 -2.40
N ALA A 502 -8.01 0.32 -2.39
CA ALA A 502 -9.44 -0.01 -2.35
C ALA A 502 -9.93 -0.73 -3.61
N ARG A 503 -9.35 -0.40 -4.78
CA ARG A 503 -9.76 -1.00 -6.07
C ARG A 503 -9.47 -2.50 -6.12
N ALA A 504 -8.27 -2.90 -5.68
CA ALA A 504 -7.88 -4.30 -5.59
C ALA A 504 -8.78 -5.04 -4.60
N MET A 505 -9.09 -4.43 -3.44
CA MET A 505 -9.96 -5.03 -2.44
C MET A 505 -11.38 -5.23 -2.96
N ARG A 506 -11.94 -4.21 -3.63
CA ARG A 506 -13.28 -4.28 -4.20
C ARG A 506 -13.40 -5.40 -5.23
N ALA A 507 -12.38 -5.55 -6.09
CA ALA A 507 -12.33 -6.62 -7.10
C ALA A 507 -12.23 -8.00 -6.44
N LEU A 508 -11.28 -8.20 -5.52
CA LEU A 508 -11.08 -9.49 -4.84
C LEU A 508 -12.31 -9.90 -4.03
N HIS A 509 -12.87 -8.99 -3.24
CA HIS A 509 -14.08 -9.26 -2.47
C HIS A 509 -15.26 -9.62 -3.38
N ALA A 510 -15.44 -8.90 -4.50
CA ALA A 510 -16.50 -9.23 -5.46
C ALA A 510 -16.32 -10.66 -6.01
N SER A 511 -15.11 -11.04 -6.42
CA SER A 511 -14.82 -12.39 -6.91
C SER A 511 -15.09 -13.46 -5.86
N LEU A 512 -14.64 -13.26 -4.61
CA LEU A 512 -14.86 -14.22 -3.53
C LEU A 512 -16.34 -14.38 -3.14
N THR A 513 -17.10 -13.29 -3.12
CA THR A 513 -18.55 -13.33 -2.77
C THR A 513 -19.44 -13.92 -3.86
N THR A 514 -19.06 -13.81 -5.14
CA THR A 514 -19.90 -14.28 -6.27
C THR A 514 -20.04 -15.80 -6.30
N ASP A 515 -19.07 -16.52 -5.74
CA ASP A 515 -19.04 -17.99 -5.74
C ASP A 515 -19.97 -18.67 -4.73
N GLY A 516 -20.54 -17.93 -3.77
CA GLY A 516 -21.55 -18.46 -2.84
C GLY A 516 -21.10 -19.53 -1.83
N GLU A 517 -19.83 -19.96 -1.80
CA GLU A 517 -19.32 -20.96 -0.86
C GLU A 517 -18.05 -20.50 -0.10
N GLY A 518 -18.13 -20.52 1.24
CA GLY A 518 -17.01 -20.42 2.18
C GLY A 518 -17.00 -19.17 3.08
N ASP A 519 -16.50 -19.33 4.31
CA ASP A 519 -16.08 -18.20 5.15
C ASP A 519 -14.95 -17.45 4.42
N LEU A 520 -15.11 -16.14 4.27
CA LEU A 520 -14.06 -15.30 3.70
C LEU A 520 -12.82 -15.36 4.62
N PRO A 521 -11.59 -15.42 4.07
CA PRO A 521 -10.40 -15.27 4.90
C PRO A 521 -10.42 -13.91 5.61
N PRO A 522 -9.71 -13.72 6.73
CA PRO A 522 -9.49 -12.39 7.28
C PRO A 522 -8.80 -11.50 6.23
N MET A 523 -9.38 -10.33 5.97
CA MET A 523 -8.90 -9.40 4.95
C MET A 523 -8.78 -7.98 5.50
N CYS A 524 -7.67 -7.33 5.15
CA CYS A 524 -7.34 -5.99 5.57
C CYS A 524 -6.86 -5.21 4.35
N ALA A 525 -7.58 -4.14 3.99
CA ALA A 525 -7.19 -3.24 2.91
C ALA A 525 -6.56 -1.97 3.47
N LEU A 526 -5.37 -1.61 3.01
CA LEU A 526 -4.76 -0.31 3.27
C LEU A 526 -5.09 0.60 2.10
N VAL A 527 -5.77 1.71 2.36
CA VAL A 527 -6.39 2.57 1.37
C VAL A 527 -5.93 4.00 1.55
N GLU A 528 -5.67 4.69 0.45
CA GLU A 528 -5.27 6.09 0.50
C GLU A 528 -6.49 7.00 0.67
N LEU A 529 -6.37 8.05 1.47
CA LEU A 529 -7.47 8.95 1.83
C LEU A 529 -8.12 9.58 0.59
N HIS A 530 -7.33 9.81 -0.46
CA HIS A 530 -7.78 10.38 -1.72
C HIS A 530 -8.58 9.40 -2.59
N ASP A 531 -8.53 8.08 -2.34
CA ASP A 531 -9.31 7.02 -3.03
C ASP A 531 -10.78 6.94 -2.57
N ARG A 532 -11.37 8.09 -2.23
CA ARG A 532 -12.70 8.24 -1.62
C ARG A 532 -13.78 7.45 -2.33
N GLU A 533 -13.89 7.57 -3.64
CA GLU A 533 -14.98 6.96 -4.42
C GLU A 533 -14.96 5.43 -4.31
N THR A 534 -13.77 4.83 -4.35
CA THR A 534 -13.64 3.37 -4.26
C THR A 534 -13.77 2.89 -2.82
N ALA A 535 -13.25 3.66 -1.86
CA ALA A 535 -13.42 3.40 -0.43
C ALA A 535 -14.90 3.44 0.00
N TRP A 536 -15.69 4.35 -0.58
CA TRP A 536 -17.13 4.47 -0.36
C TRP A 536 -17.90 3.20 -0.71
N ASP A 537 -17.56 2.56 -1.83
CA ASP A 537 -18.17 1.31 -2.24
C ASP A 537 -17.92 0.17 -1.23
N LEU A 538 -16.75 0.17 -0.58
CA LEU A 538 -16.39 -0.81 0.45
C LEU A 538 -17.15 -0.52 1.75
N LEU A 539 -17.26 0.76 2.15
CA LEU A 539 -18.05 1.18 3.32
C LEU A 539 -19.50 0.70 3.21
N ARG A 540 -20.13 0.85 2.02
CA ARG A 540 -21.50 0.36 1.76
C ARG A 540 -21.66 -1.15 1.90
N LYS A 541 -20.56 -1.90 1.80
CA LYS A 541 -20.53 -3.36 2.01
C LYS A 541 -20.27 -3.76 3.47
N ARG A 542 -20.39 -2.81 4.42
CA ARG A 542 -20.22 -3.01 5.88
C ARG A 542 -18.80 -3.44 6.29
N PHE A 543 -17.80 -2.92 5.58
CA PHE A 543 -16.41 -3.06 6.04
C PHE A 543 -16.21 -2.23 7.30
N SER A 544 -15.45 -2.78 8.27
CA SER A 544 -14.94 -1.97 9.38
C SER A 544 -13.95 -0.94 8.82
N VAL A 545 -13.98 0.29 9.32
CA VAL A 545 -13.10 1.35 8.83
C VAL A 545 -12.26 1.88 9.96
N TRP A 546 -10.97 2.07 9.70
CA TRP A 546 -10.01 2.67 10.60
C TRP A 546 -9.35 3.83 9.86
N TYR A 547 -9.74 5.06 10.15
CA TYR A 547 -9.02 6.23 9.68
C TYR A 547 -7.90 6.53 10.66
N LEU A 548 -6.65 6.39 10.21
CA LEU A 548 -5.48 6.51 11.06
C LEU A 548 -4.60 7.68 10.66
N GLU A 549 -4.37 8.57 11.60
CA GLU A 549 -3.50 9.73 11.45
C GLU A 549 -2.30 9.62 12.41
N ASP A 550 -1.18 10.23 12.05
CA ASP A 550 0.02 10.24 12.89
C ASP A 550 -0.22 10.91 14.25
N HIS A 551 -1.03 11.98 14.25
CA HIS A 551 -1.46 12.69 15.45
C HIS A 551 -2.30 11.84 16.40
N ASP A 552 -2.78 10.67 15.99
CA ASP A 552 -3.49 9.74 16.89
C ASP A 552 -2.56 9.16 17.96
N VAL A 553 -1.27 9.01 17.67
CA VAL A 553 -0.29 8.34 18.55
C VAL A 553 1.00 9.11 18.75
N ARG A 554 1.26 10.15 17.95
CA ARG A 554 2.42 11.02 18.09
C ARG A 554 2.02 12.49 17.91
N PRO A 555 2.43 13.41 18.77
CA PRO A 555 2.21 14.83 18.49
C PRO A 555 2.99 15.25 17.22
N PRO A 556 2.44 16.10 16.35
CA PRO A 556 3.15 16.59 15.17
C PRO A 556 4.48 17.21 15.59
N SER A 557 5.56 16.89 14.87
CA SER A 557 6.82 17.64 15.04
C SER A 557 6.54 19.12 14.75
N LEU A 558 7.21 20.08 15.39
CA LEU A 558 7.09 21.50 14.99
C LEU A 558 8.04 21.90 13.86
N SER A 559 8.80 20.95 13.33
CA SER A 559 9.70 21.16 12.19
C SER A 559 9.68 19.97 11.25
N ALA A 560 9.79 20.25 9.95
CA ALA A 560 9.98 19.23 8.92
C ALA A 560 11.34 18.56 9.10
N ASP A 561 11.38 17.23 9.23
CA ASP A 561 12.63 16.49 9.30
C ASP A 561 13.34 16.58 7.94
N ARG A 562 14.53 17.19 7.91
CA ARG A 562 15.17 17.65 6.66
C ARG A 562 16.12 16.63 6.03
N SER A 563 16.26 15.44 6.61
CA SER A 563 17.21 14.43 6.11
C SER A 563 16.50 13.17 5.62
N PRO A 564 15.73 13.23 4.52
CA PRO A 564 15.27 12.00 3.90
C PRO A 564 16.48 11.25 3.36
N GLY A 565 16.73 10.04 3.88
CA GLY A 565 17.73 9.14 3.29
C GLY A 565 17.46 8.92 1.79
N SER A 566 18.48 8.49 1.03
CA SER A 566 18.35 8.21 -0.40
C SER A 566 17.42 7.03 -0.73
N GLU A 567 16.91 6.31 0.26
CA GLU A 567 16.04 5.16 0.11
C GLU A 567 14.54 5.55 0.06
N ALA A 568 13.76 4.86 -0.77
CA ALA A 568 12.32 5.12 -0.93
C ALA A 568 11.55 4.99 0.39
N PHE A 569 11.93 4.02 1.22
CA PHE A 569 11.34 3.79 2.54
C PHE A 569 11.54 4.99 3.48
N ALA A 570 12.77 5.48 3.60
CA ALA A 570 13.10 6.65 4.42
C ALA A 570 12.38 7.92 3.93
N ARG A 571 12.24 8.08 2.61
CA ARG A 571 11.48 9.20 2.02
C ARG A 571 10.01 9.18 2.43
N VAL A 572 9.34 8.01 2.39
CA VAL A 572 7.94 7.90 2.83
C VAL A 572 7.80 8.27 4.30
N LEU A 573 8.62 7.72 5.18
CA LEU A 573 8.57 8.05 6.61
C LEU A 573 8.81 9.54 6.86
N GLY A 574 9.74 10.17 6.14
CA GLY A 574 9.98 11.61 6.22
C GLY A 574 8.79 12.47 5.75
N ARG A 575 8.01 11.99 4.77
CA ARG A 575 6.80 12.70 4.29
C ARG A 575 5.62 12.61 5.26
N GLN A 576 5.55 11.56 6.05
CA GLN A 576 4.45 11.33 6.98
C GLN A 576 4.31 12.47 7.98
N SER A 577 5.40 13.00 8.53
CA SER A 577 5.33 14.16 9.44
C SER A 577 5.18 15.50 8.72
N ALA A 578 5.55 15.57 7.43
CA ALA A 578 5.63 16.83 6.69
C ALA A 578 4.27 17.41 6.27
N HIS A 579 3.21 16.61 6.22
CA HIS A 579 1.90 17.08 5.75
C HIS A 579 1.30 18.17 6.66
N TRP A 580 1.55 18.11 7.98
CA TRP A 580 1.16 19.17 8.93
C TRP A 580 1.85 20.51 8.67
N HIS A 581 3.07 20.47 8.15
CA HIS A 581 3.89 21.65 7.90
C HIS A 581 3.66 22.25 6.52
N THR A 582 2.89 21.56 5.68
CA THR A 582 2.72 21.95 4.29
C THR A 582 1.93 23.25 4.25
N VAL A 583 2.62 24.36 3.99
CA VAL A 583 1.98 25.65 3.82
C VAL A 583 1.37 25.69 2.43
N GLN A 584 0.05 25.61 2.37
CA GLN A 584 -0.69 25.76 1.12
C GLN A 584 -0.95 27.23 0.82
N ARG A 585 -0.54 27.68 -0.36
CA ARG A 585 -0.80 29.03 -0.88
C ARG A 585 -1.46 28.96 -2.24
N ARG A 586 -2.28 29.96 -2.52
CA ARG A 586 -3.12 30.01 -3.72
C ARG A 586 -2.81 31.29 -4.47
N HIS A 587 -2.51 31.16 -5.75
CA HIS A 587 -2.27 32.24 -6.68
C HIS A 587 -3.36 32.23 -7.74
N VAL A 588 -3.99 33.38 -7.95
CA VAL A 588 -5.06 33.50 -8.94
C VAL A 588 -4.51 34.22 -10.16
N ALA A 589 -4.48 33.52 -11.29
CA ALA A 589 -4.27 34.13 -12.60
C ALA A 589 -5.64 34.49 -13.20
N SER A 590 -5.77 35.62 -13.90
CA SER A 590 -7.03 35.98 -14.58
C SER A 590 -6.98 35.59 -16.05
N HIS A 591 -8.08 35.01 -16.55
CA HIS A 591 -8.23 34.71 -17.98
C HIS A 591 -9.71 34.78 -18.40
N ASN A 592 -10.16 35.98 -18.78
CA ASN A 592 -11.58 36.29 -19.03
C ASN A 592 -12.27 35.31 -19.99
N PHE A 593 -11.59 34.88 -21.06
CA PHE A 593 -12.19 33.95 -22.02
C PHE A 593 -12.49 32.57 -21.42
N LEU A 594 -11.54 31.97 -20.67
CA LEU A 594 -11.74 30.66 -20.05
C LEU A 594 -12.76 30.73 -18.91
N GLU A 595 -12.79 31.85 -18.18
CA GLU A 595 -13.81 32.10 -17.17
C GLU A 595 -15.22 32.13 -17.79
N ALA A 596 -15.40 32.85 -18.91
CA ALA A 596 -16.68 32.91 -19.60
C ALA A 596 -17.12 31.54 -20.16
N VAL A 597 -16.18 30.73 -20.66
CA VAL A 597 -16.47 29.34 -21.08
C VAL A 597 -16.86 28.48 -19.87
N ALA A 598 -16.18 28.62 -18.72
CA ALA A 598 -16.53 27.91 -17.51
C ALA A 598 -17.93 28.29 -16.99
N GLU A 599 -18.30 29.58 -17.03
CA GLU A 599 -19.65 30.04 -16.67
C GLU A 599 -20.73 29.48 -17.61
N TRP A 600 -20.45 29.42 -18.92
CA TRP A 600 -21.34 28.77 -19.87
C TRP A 600 -21.57 27.30 -19.50
N MET A 601 -20.51 26.59 -19.10
CA MET A 601 -20.62 25.18 -18.72
C MET A 601 -21.45 24.96 -17.46
N VAL A 602 -21.40 25.85 -16.47
CA VAL A 602 -22.28 25.81 -15.29
C VAL A 602 -23.75 25.85 -15.74
N ARG A 603 -24.10 26.82 -16.59
CA ARG A 603 -25.47 26.95 -17.12
C ARG A 603 -25.89 25.74 -17.96
N ALA A 604 -24.98 25.20 -18.76
CA ALA A 604 -25.21 24.00 -19.56
C ALA A 604 -25.40 22.75 -18.68
N ALA A 605 -24.67 22.65 -17.56
CA ALA A 605 -24.74 21.55 -16.59
C ALA A 605 -26.10 21.48 -15.85
N ASP A 606 -26.76 22.62 -15.65
CA ASP A 606 -28.01 22.71 -14.89
C ASP A 606 -29.28 22.45 -15.74
N ARG A 607 -29.21 22.56 -17.07
CA ARG A 607 -30.38 22.32 -17.96
C ARG A 607 -30.59 20.82 -18.24
N ARG A 608 -31.85 20.36 -18.21
CA ARG A 608 -32.26 19.00 -18.62
C ARG A 608 -32.13 18.83 -20.14
N SER A 609 -31.19 17.97 -20.56
CA SER A 609 -31.01 17.34 -21.89
C SER A 609 -31.74 17.95 -23.11
N GLU A 610 -31.04 18.77 -23.89
CA GLU A 610 -31.26 18.88 -25.34
C GLU A 610 -30.30 17.91 -26.04
N GLY A 611 -30.80 16.80 -26.59
CA GLY A 611 -29.95 15.75 -27.19
C GLY A 611 -29.05 16.25 -28.33
N ALA A 612 -29.41 17.37 -28.96
CA ALA A 612 -28.63 18.00 -30.03
C ALA A 612 -27.29 18.60 -29.57
N LEU A 613 -27.11 18.86 -28.26
CA LEU A 613 -25.91 19.53 -27.73
C LEU A 613 -24.81 18.56 -27.24
N GLN A 614 -25.04 17.25 -27.22
CA GLN A 614 -24.12 16.27 -26.61
C GLN A 614 -22.70 16.31 -27.19
N ASN A 615 -22.58 16.41 -28.52
CA ASN A 615 -21.28 16.53 -29.18
C ASN A 615 -20.60 17.88 -28.86
N LEU A 616 -21.39 18.95 -28.72
CA LEU A 616 -20.90 20.27 -28.35
C LEU A 616 -20.37 20.27 -26.91
N ASP A 617 -21.09 19.65 -25.98
CA ASP A 617 -20.67 19.45 -24.58
C ASP A 617 -19.34 18.70 -24.50
N LEU A 618 -19.17 17.62 -25.27
CA LEU A 618 -17.90 16.86 -25.33
C LEU A 618 -16.73 17.66 -25.91
N LEU A 619 -16.98 18.49 -26.93
CA LEU A 619 -15.98 19.37 -27.54
C LEU A 619 -15.55 20.49 -26.58
N VAL A 620 -16.49 21.12 -25.88
CA VAL A 620 -16.20 22.16 -24.87
C VAL A 620 -15.45 21.57 -23.68
N SER A 621 -15.89 20.40 -23.19
CA SER A 621 -15.20 19.66 -22.13
C SER A 621 -13.75 19.33 -22.53
N HIS A 622 -13.52 18.89 -23.78
CA HIS A 622 -12.18 18.65 -24.31
C HIS A 622 -11.35 19.94 -24.37
N PHE A 623 -11.90 21.01 -24.95
CA PHE A 623 -11.22 22.30 -25.04
C PHE A 623 -10.76 22.79 -23.67
N MET A 624 -11.64 22.77 -22.67
CA MET A 624 -11.31 23.22 -21.31
C MET A 624 -10.25 22.33 -20.66
N ARG A 625 -10.36 21.01 -20.80
CA ARG A 625 -9.38 20.05 -20.29
C ARG A 625 -7.98 20.29 -20.88
N ALA A 626 -7.91 20.58 -22.18
CA ALA A 626 -6.66 20.86 -22.89
C ALA A 626 -6.07 22.23 -22.52
N ALA A 627 -6.90 23.26 -22.37
CA ALA A 627 -6.49 24.60 -21.97
C ALA A 627 -5.89 24.61 -20.56
N VAL A 628 -6.48 23.84 -19.65
CA VAL A 628 -6.09 23.78 -18.24
C VAL A 628 -4.86 22.91 -18.01
N ALA A 629 -4.68 21.82 -18.78
CA ALA A 629 -3.57 20.90 -18.60
C ALA A 629 -2.19 21.47 -18.98
N ARG A 630 -2.12 22.65 -19.61
CA ARG A 630 -0.90 23.17 -20.24
C ARG A 630 -0.48 24.49 -19.61
N PRO A 631 0.53 24.46 -18.71
CA PRO A 631 0.90 25.63 -17.94
C PRO A 631 1.76 26.63 -18.72
N VAL A 632 2.48 26.18 -19.76
CA VAL A 632 3.35 27.01 -20.61
C VAL A 632 2.94 26.84 -22.07
N ALA A 633 2.85 27.95 -22.80
CA ALA A 633 2.53 27.94 -24.22
C ALA A 633 3.67 27.30 -25.04
N THR A 634 3.31 26.45 -26.00
CA THR A 634 4.23 25.87 -27.00
C THR A 634 3.53 25.88 -28.35
N GLU A 635 4.29 25.97 -29.44
CA GLU A 635 3.72 26.09 -30.79
C GLU A 635 2.77 24.93 -31.13
N GLN A 636 3.19 23.69 -30.83
CA GLN A 636 2.38 22.50 -31.04
C GLN A 636 1.12 22.50 -30.16
N ALA A 637 1.25 22.95 -28.90
CA ALA A 637 0.12 23.02 -27.99
C ALA A 637 -0.93 24.04 -28.44
N ASP A 638 -0.49 25.24 -28.80
CA ASP A 638 -1.35 26.34 -29.21
C ASP A 638 -2.07 26.01 -30.51
N LYS A 639 -1.41 25.31 -31.42
CA LYS A 639 -2.05 24.78 -32.63
C LYS A 639 -3.20 23.82 -32.28
N ALA A 640 -2.94 22.81 -31.45
CA ALA A 640 -3.95 21.84 -31.05
C ALA A 640 -5.14 22.50 -30.31
N LEU A 641 -4.87 23.50 -29.46
CA LEU A 641 -5.91 24.23 -28.75
C LEU A 641 -6.76 25.08 -29.70
N ARG A 642 -6.13 25.72 -30.69
CA ARG A 642 -6.83 26.44 -31.77
C ARG A 642 -7.70 25.52 -32.62
N ASP A 643 -7.22 24.32 -32.95
CA ASP A 643 -7.98 23.34 -33.72
C ASP A 643 -9.23 22.86 -32.95
N LEU A 644 -9.10 22.60 -31.64
CA LEU A 644 -10.25 22.26 -30.77
C LEU A 644 -11.25 23.41 -30.69
N ALA A 645 -10.76 24.63 -30.47
CA ALA A 645 -11.60 25.82 -30.37
C ALA A 645 -12.33 26.13 -31.70
N ARG A 646 -11.69 25.88 -32.84
CA ARG A 646 -12.34 25.94 -34.16
C ARG A 646 -13.44 24.88 -34.29
N GLY A 647 -13.20 23.66 -33.81
CA GLY A 647 -14.21 22.59 -33.77
C GLY A 647 -15.44 22.98 -32.94
N VAL A 648 -15.23 23.55 -31.75
CA VAL A 648 -16.29 24.10 -30.91
C VAL A 648 -17.07 25.18 -31.65
N ALA A 649 -16.37 26.16 -32.25
CA ALA A 649 -17.00 27.27 -32.95
C ALA A 649 -17.85 26.82 -34.14
N MET A 650 -17.35 25.89 -34.96
CA MET A 650 -18.07 25.35 -36.11
C MET A 650 -19.35 24.59 -35.69
N GLN A 651 -19.24 23.76 -34.65
CA GLN A 651 -20.39 23.00 -34.15
C GLN A 651 -21.42 23.92 -33.48
N ALA A 652 -20.97 24.91 -32.70
CA ALA A 652 -21.83 25.93 -32.12
C ALA A 652 -22.54 26.75 -33.21
N ALA A 653 -21.85 27.14 -34.28
CA ALA A 653 -22.44 27.87 -35.40
C ALA A 653 -23.53 27.06 -36.12
N ALA A 654 -23.35 25.75 -36.27
CA ALA A 654 -24.37 24.87 -36.85
C ALA A 654 -25.62 24.74 -35.96
N LEU A 655 -25.42 24.78 -34.64
CA LEU A 655 -26.49 24.55 -33.64
C LEU A 655 -27.14 25.85 -33.12
N ARG A 656 -26.58 27.03 -33.40
CA ARG A 656 -27.03 28.32 -32.84
C ARG A 656 -28.50 28.67 -33.11
N HIS A 657 -29.08 28.14 -34.19
CA HIS A 657 -30.48 28.38 -34.55
C HIS A 657 -31.45 27.48 -33.78
N TYR A 658 -30.93 26.46 -33.11
CA TYR A 658 -31.69 25.44 -32.39
C TYR A 658 -31.52 25.52 -30.87
N SER A 659 -30.52 26.25 -30.37
CA SER A 659 -30.27 26.40 -28.94
C SER A 659 -29.57 27.72 -28.60
N ASP A 660 -30.11 28.44 -27.62
CA ASP A 660 -29.52 29.69 -27.11
C ASP A 660 -28.12 29.46 -26.53
N LEU A 661 -27.88 28.29 -25.92
CA LEU A 661 -26.55 27.92 -25.40
C LEU A 661 -25.54 27.79 -26.54
N ALA A 662 -25.93 27.22 -27.67
CA ALA A 662 -25.06 27.13 -28.84
C ALA A 662 -24.81 28.51 -29.48
N ALA A 663 -25.81 29.41 -29.47
CA ALA A 663 -25.64 30.79 -29.94
C ALA A 663 -24.66 31.58 -29.07
N GLU A 664 -24.78 31.47 -27.76
CA GLU A 664 -23.86 32.08 -26.80
C GLU A 664 -22.42 31.58 -26.98
N LEU A 665 -22.25 30.26 -27.10
CA LEU A 665 -20.93 29.66 -27.32
C LEU A 665 -20.32 30.05 -28.67
N CYS A 666 -21.16 30.16 -29.72
CA CYS A 666 -20.73 30.66 -31.03
C CYS A 666 -20.22 32.10 -30.92
N SER A 667 -20.87 32.94 -30.11
CA SER A 667 -20.40 34.32 -29.85
C SER A 667 -19.09 34.33 -29.06
N LEU A 668 -18.96 33.46 -28.04
CA LEU A 668 -17.74 33.36 -27.23
C LEU A 668 -16.52 32.95 -28.06
N PHE A 669 -16.69 31.99 -28.98
CA PHE A 669 -15.59 31.45 -29.80
C PHE A 669 -15.39 32.16 -31.15
N ALA A 670 -16.21 33.17 -31.50
CA ALA A 670 -16.09 33.91 -32.77
C ALA A 670 -14.69 34.54 -32.99
N PRO A 671 -14.03 35.17 -31.98
CA PRO A 671 -12.70 35.74 -32.16
C PRO A 671 -11.61 34.71 -32.48
N VAL A 672 -11.83 33.44 -32.10
CA VAL A 672 -10.90 32.33 -32.40
C VAL A 672 -10.91 32.00 -33.89
N LEU A 673 -12.08 32.09 -34.54
CA LEU A 673 -12.20 31.90 -35.99
C LEU A 673 -11.48 33.00 -36.78
N GLU A 674 -11.33 34.19 -36.18
CA GLU A 674 -10.57 35.33 -36.71
C GLU A 674 -9.07 35.25 -36.42
N GLY A 675 -8.60 34.17 -35.76
CA GLY A 675 -7.19 33.89 -35.49
C GLY A 675 -6.66 34.39 -34.15
N ALA A 676 -7.51 35.00 -33.31
CA ALA A 676 -7.14 35.52 -32.00
C ALA A 676 -7.59 34.56 -30.88
N LEU A 677 -6.74 33.61 -30.49
CA LEU A 677 -6.91 32.87 -29.25
C LEU A 677 -6.06 33.55 -28.15
N PRO A 678 -6.66 34.05 -27.05
CA PRO A 678 -5.91 34.59 -25.93
C PRO A 678 -4.92 33.56 -25.37
N SER A 679 -3.71 34.00 -25.01
CA SER A 679 -2.67 33.10 -24.48
C SER A 679 -3.09 32.55 -23.13
N THR A 680 -3.07 31.22 -23.00
CA THR A 680 -3.28 30.51 -21.73
C THR A 680 -1.99 30.32 -20.94
N ASP A 681 -0.91 31.03 -21.30
CA ASP A 681 0.41 30.89 -20.67
C ASP A 681 0.39 31.37 -19.20
N ARG A 682 0.78 30.49 -18.27
CA ARG A 682 0.89 30.79 -16.83
C ARG A 682 2.32 31.10 -16.40
N ARG A 683 3.28 31.20 -17.33
CA ARG A 683 4.71 31.41 -17.06
C ARG A 683 4.98 32.50 -16.00
N ALA A 684 4.36 33.67 -16.14
CA ALA A 684 4.52 34.78 -15.19
C ALA A 684 4.00 34.45 -13.79
N ALA A 685 2.86 33.75 -13.69
CA ALA A 685 2.27 33.35 -12.42
C ALA A 685 3.08 32.23 -11.74
N ILE A 686 3.65 31.30 -12.51
CA ILE A 686 4.55 30.25 -12.00
C ILE A 686 5.84 30.88 -11.47
N ALA A 687 6.44 31.82 -12.21
CA ALA A 687 7.63 32.54 -11.76
C ALA A 687 7.35 33.37 -10.49
N ALA A 688 6.17 34.00 -10.39
CA ALA A 688 5.76 34.71 -9.19
C ALA A 688 5.58 33.77 -7.97
N ALA A 689 4.95 32.62 -8.16
CA ALA A 689 4.77 31.60 -7.12
C ALA A 689 6.10 30.98 -6.65
N ALA A 690 7.08 30.88 -7.54
CA ALA A 690 8.43 30.43 -7.19
C ALA A 690 9.21 31.42 -6.32
N GLY A 691 8.89 32.72 -6.35
CA GLY A 691 9.52 33.75 -5.51
C GLY A 691 11.05 33.84 -5.69
N ARG A 692 11.76 34.28 -4.64
CA ARG A 692 13.24 34.37 -4.61
C ARG A 692 13.93 33.10 -4.06
N SER A 693 13.20 31.99 -3.94
CA SER A 693 13.73 30.74 -3.37
C SER A 693 14.77 30.11 -4.31
N GLN A 694 15.70 29.31 -3.76
CA GLN A 694 16.66 28.59 -4.58
C GLN A 694 15.94 27.51 -5.42
N PRO A 695 16.21 27.41 -6.74
CA PRO A 695 15.47 26.53 -7.63
C PRO A 695 15.71 25.03 -7.38
N ASP A 696 16.82 24.67 -6.73
CA ASP A 696 17.30 23.28 -6.58
C ASP A 696 16.43 22.40 -5.65
N GLY A 697 15.36 22.95 -5.06
CA GLY A 697 14.36 22.22 -4.24
C GLY A 697 12.91 22.36 -4.72
N THR A 698 12.66 22.94 -5.91
CA THR A 698 11.32 23.23 -6.41
C THR A 698 10.90 22.29 -7.55
N ALA A 699 9.74 21.65 -7.42
CA ALA A 699 9.13 20.86 -8.47
C ALA A 699 7.87 21.53 -9.06
N VAL A 700 7.72 21.49 -10.37
CA VAL A 700 6.50 21.91 -11.08
C VAL A 700 5.77 20.66 -11.57
N VAL A 701 4.56 20.47 -11.07
CA VAL A 701 3.79 19.24 -11.29
C VAL A 701 2.81 19.43 -12.44
N CYS A 702 3.09 18.77 -13.55
CA CYS A 702 2.24 18.74 -14.73
C CYS A 702 1.39 17.48 -14.76
N ARG A 703 0.33 17.51 -15.58
CA ARG A 703 -0.61 16.39 -15.71
C ARG A 703 0.02 15.11 -16.26
N SER A 704 1.05 15.24 -17.09
CA SER A 704 1.79 14.10 -17.64
C SER A 704 3.27 14.40 -17.79
N LEU A 705 4.09 13.35 -17.87
CA LEU A 705 5.53 13.49 -18.10
C LEU A 705 5.84 14.13 -19.45
N GLN A 706 5.01 13.89 -20.47
CA GLN A 706 5.14 14.50 -21.78
C GLN A 706 4.92 16.02 -21.72
N ILE A 707 3.90 16.47 -20.98
CA ILE A 707 3.65 17.91 -20.77
C ILE A 707 4.78 18.52 -19.96
N ALA A 708 5.25 17.84 -18.91
CA ALA A 708 6.39 18.28 -18.12
C ALA A 708 7.65 18.48 -18.99
N ALA A 709 7.98 17.51 -19.85
CA ALA A 709 9.12 17.60 -20.75
C ALA A 709 9.01 18.76 -21.76
N ALA A 710 7.82 18.95 -22.34
CA ALA A 710 7.58 20.07 -23.25
C ALA A 710 7.71 21.44 -22.56
N CYS A 711 7.22 21.55 -21.31
CA CYS A 711 7.33 22.79 -20.54
C CYS A 711 8.79 23.05 -20.11
N ALA A 712 9.53 22.01 -19.73
CA ALA A 712 10.95 22.10 -19.43
C ALA A 712 11.75 22.61 -20.63
N GLU A 713 11.44 22.13 -21.84
CA GLU A 713 12.07 22.62 -23.06
C GLU A 713 11.74 24.09 -23.32
N ALA A 714 10.46 24.45 -23.23
CA ALA A 714 9.96 25.80 -23.50
C ALA A 714 10.45 26.86 -22.50
N THR A 715 10.92 26.42 -21.33
CA THR A 715 11.44 27.28 -20.24
C THR A 715 12.94 27.13 -20.03
N ARG A 716 13.65 26.36 -20.86
CA ARG A 716 15.09 26.09 -20.69
C ARG A 716 15.95 27.36 -20.63
N THR A 717 15.58 28.40 -21.38
CA THR A 717 16.30 29.68 -21.42
C THR A 717 15.84 30.68 -20.36
N ASP A 718 14.82 30.34 -19.55
CA ASP A 718 14.31 31.18 -18.47
C ASP A 718 15.21 31.02 -17.23
N GLU A 719 15.71 32.14 -16.68
CA GLU A 719 16.64 32.13 -15.54
C GLU A 719 16.03 31.50 -14.28
N THR A 720 14.71 31.64 -14.09
CA THR A 720 14.00 31.13 -12.92
C THR A 720 13.45 29.73 -13.18
N LEU A 721 12.72 29.56 -14.29
CA LEU A 721 11.98 28.32 -14.56
C LEU A 721 12.86 27.20 -15.14
N GLY A 722 13.96 27.55 -15.83
CA GLY A 722 14.85 26.59 -16.46
C GLY A 722 15.64 25.72 -15.47
N ARG A 723 15.66 26.08 -14.19
CA ARG A 723 16.33 25.34 -13.11
C ARG A 723 15.38 24.46 -12.27
N MET A 724 14.06 24.57 -12.48
CA MET A 724 13.08 23.79 -11.72
C MET A 724 12.93 22.37 -12.25
N LEU A 725 12.54 21.45 -11.37
CA LEU A 725 12.19 20.09 -11.79
C LEU A 725 10.76 20.05 -12.34
N TRP A 726 10.62 19.94 -13.66
CA TRP A 726 9.34 19.65 -14.30
C TRP A 726 9.05 18.14 -14.23
N THR A 727 7.93 17.76 -13.63
CA THR A 727 7.57 16.35 -13.42
C THR A 727 6.06 16.14 -13.42
N ASN A 728 5.61 14.90 -13.41
CA ASN A 728 4.23 14.52 -13.04
C ASN A 728 4.16 14.07 -11.58
N LEU A 729 2.96 13.72 -11.12
CA LEU A 729 2.71 13.24 -9.75
C LEU A 729 3.52 11.98 -9.39
N ASP A 730 3.71 11.05 -10.32
CA ASP A 730 4.54 9.86 -10.09
C ASP A 730 6.01 10.20 -9.79
N GLY A 731 6.57 11.17 -10.53
CA GLY A 731 7.90 11.68 -10.22
C GLY A 731 7.95 12.45 -8.89
N VAL A 732 6.84 13.05 -8.44
CA VAL A 732 6.73 13.62 -7.08
C VAL A 732 6.78 12.50 -6.04
N ARG A 733 5.93 11.48 -6.14
CA ARG A 733 5.90 10.32 -5.22
C ARG A 733 7.28 9.68 -5.04
N THR A 734 8.03 9.59 -6.14
CA THR A 734 9.36 8.97 -6.18
C THR A 734 10.44 9.82 -5.51
N LYS A 735 10.45 11.14 -5.74
CA LYS A 735 11.54 12.05 -5.37
C LYS A 735 11.29 12.90 -4.13
N ALA A 736 10.03 13.08 -3.72
CA ALA A 736 9.64 13.85 -2.54
C ALA A 736 10.28 13.28 -1.25
N PRO A 737 10.60 14.11 -0.25
CA PRO A 737 10.06 15.47 -0.06
C PRO A 737 10.78 16.56 -0.86
N PHE A 738 10.03 17.58 -1.26
CA PHE A 738 10.53 18.81 -1.88
C PHE A 738 10.47 19.98 -0.88
N GLU A 739 11.23 21.04 -1.12
CA GLU A 739 11.01 22.30 -0.38
C GLU A 739 9.68 22.92 -0.83
N ARG A 740 9.46 22.93 -2.14
CA ARG A 740 8.28 23.54 -2.76
C ARG A 740 7.77 22.72 -3.93
N ILE A 741 6.44 22.60 -4.01
CA ILE A 741 5.72 22.10 -5.18
C ILE A 741 4.85 23.21 -5.72
N ILE A 742 4.94 23.45 -7.04
CA ILE A 742 4.06 24.34 -7.77
C ILE A 742 3.13 23.50 -8.65
N VAL A 743 1.82 23.71 -8.52
CA VAL A 743 0.80 23.05 -9.33
C VAL A 743 0.13 24.08 -10.24
N PRO A 744 0.55 24.16 -11.51
CA PRO A 744 0.01 25.14 -12.44
C PRO A 744 -1.23 24.61 -13.15
N GLY A 745 -2.39 24.81 -12.51
CA GLY A 745 -3.71 24.43 -13.04
C GLY A 745 -4.27 23.13 -12.53
N TRP A 746 -5.48 22.80 -12.99
CA TRP A 746 -6.18 21.59 -12.60
C TRP A 746 -5.58 20.36 -13.28
N LEU A 747 -4.92 19.49 -12.51
CA LEU A 747 -4.39 18.22 -13.01
C LEU A 747 -5.55 17.25 -13.29
N ASP A 748 -6.23 16.89 -12.21
CA ASP A 748 -7.47 16.15 -12.10
C ASP A 748 -7.86 16.14 -10.60
N ARG A 749 -9.07 15.67 -10.30
CA ARG A 749 -9.61 15.66 -8.94
C ARG A 749 -8.79 14.79 -7.97
N LEU A 750 -8.33 13.63 -8.41
CA LEU A 750 -7.60 12.68 -7.57
C LEU A 750 -6.20 13.23 -7.21
N SER A 751 -5.47 13.65 -8.24
CA SER A 751 -4.12 14.21 -8.12
C SER A 751 -4.10 15.46 -7.23
N VAL A 752 -5.08 16.35 -7.37
CA VAL A 752 -5.17 17.58 -6.57
C VAL A 752 -5.49 17.27 -5.10
N ARG A 753 -6.39 16.33 -4.82
CA ARG A 753 -6.65 15.85 -3.46
C ARG A 753 -5.40 15.23 -2.84
N GLU A 754 -4.73 14.36 -3.58
CA GLU A 754 -3.52 13.69 -3.12
C GLU A 754 -2.42 14.71 -2.77
N LEU A 755 -2.16 15.67 -3.65
CA LEU A 755 -1.19 16.74 -3.40
C LEU A 755 -1.57 17.59 -2.19
N ALA A 756 -2.86 17.86 -1.98
CA ALA A 756 -3.34 18.64 -0.84
C ALA A 756 -3.30 17.86 0.49
N ASN A 757 -3.45 16.54 0.44
CA ASN A 757 -3.55 15.70 1.63
C ASN A 757 -2.21 15.10 2.06
N ASN A 758 -1.19 15.08 1.19
CA ASN A 758 0.11 14.45 1.46
C ASN A 758 1.24 15.46 1.67
N GLY A 759 2.22 15.07 2.49
CA GLY A 759 3.40 15.87 2.85
C GLY A 759 4.51 15.84 1.79
N TYR A 760 4.19 15.98 0.51
CA TYR A 760 5.20 15.93 -0.55
C TYR A 760 6.15 17.14 -0.54
N ALA A 761 5.76 18.25 0.05
CA ALA A 761 6.62 19.43 0.18
C ALA A 761 6.29 20.27 1.41
N SER A 762 7.24 21.08 1.89
CA SER A 762 6.97 22.05 2.95
C SER A 762 6.06 23.20 2.49
N SER A 763 5.99 23.45 1.18
CA SER A 763 5.16 24.51 0.58
C SER A 763 4.49 23.99 -0.68
N LEU A 764 3.15 24.15 -0.73
CA LEU A 764 2.33 23.80 -1.89
C LEU A 764 1.73 25.08 -2.49
N GLU A 765 2.23 25.48 -3.64
CA GLU A 765 1.80 26.68 -4.37
C GLU A 765 0.85 26.28 -5.51
N LEU A 766 -0.43 26.60 -5.37
CA LEU A 766 -1.45 26.30 -6.37
C LEU A 766 -1.68 27.54 -7.25
N VAL A 767 -1.46 27.43 -8.56
CA VAL A 767 -1.66 28.52 -9.51
C VAL A 767 -2.90 28.24 -10.35
N PHE A 768 -4.02 28.87 -10.00
CA PHE A 768 -5.34 28.60 -10.56
C PHE A 768 -5.96 29.81 -11.24
N TYR A 769 -6.83 29.56 -12.22
CA TYR A 769 -7.86 30.51 -12.65
C TYR A 769 -9.01 30.55 -11.62
N PRO A 770 -9.85 31.60 -11.62
CA PRO A 770 -10.93 31.73 -10.62
C PRO A 770 -11.88 30.53 -10.64
N PHE A 771 -12.24 30.00 -11.81
CA PHE A 771 -13.05 28.78 -11.91
C PHE A 771 -12.35 27.52 -11.35
N GLU A 772 -11.04 27.34 -11.57
CA GLU A 772 -10.29 26.21 -11.01
C GLU A 772 -10.19 26.29 -9.49
N GLN A 773 -10.07 27.51 -8.94
CA GLN A 773 -10.13 27.72 -7.51
C GLN A 773 -11.48 27.28 -6.93
N ARG A 774 -12.60 27.57 -7.62
CA ARG A 774 -13.92 27.06 -7.21
C ARG A 774 -13.98 25.54 -7.24
N TRP A 775 -13.35 24.89 -8.23
CA TRP A 775 -13.25 23.42 -8.29
C TRP A 775 -12.46 22.87 -7.11
N PHE A 776 -11.34 23.50 -6.79
CA PHE A 776 -10.51 23.16 -5.65
C PHE A 776 -11.28 23.28 -4.34
N ASP A 777 -11.96 24.40 -4.11
CA ASP A 777 -12.71 24.65 -2.87
C ASP A 777 -13.84 23.63 -2.67
N ARG A 778 -14.59 23.29 -3.73
CA ARG A 778 -15.60 22.21 -3.67
C ARG A 778 -14.98 20.85 -3.36
N THR A 779 -13.85 20.55 -3.97
CA THR A 779 -13.12 19.29 -3.78
C THR A 779 -12.62 19.15 -2.34
N MET A 780 -12.06 20.21 -1.76
CA MET A 780 -11.62 20.20 -0.36
C MET A 780 -12.79 20.14 0.61
N ALA A 781 -13.89 20.85 0.35
CA ALA A 781 -15.10 20.78 1.17
C ALA A 781 -15.69 19.35 1.18
N ALA A 782 -15.72 18.68 0.03
CA ALA A 782 -16.19 17.30 -0.05
C ALA A 782 -15.18 16.29 0.55
N GLY A 783 -13.87 16.59 0.52
CA GLY A 783 -12.85 15.87 1.27
C GLY A 783 -13.07 15.93 2.78
N GLN A 784 -13.35 17.12 3.32
CA GLN A 784 -13.66 17.31 4.74
C GLN A 784 -14.94 16.57 5.16
N LYS A 785 -15.98 16.56 4.32
CA LYS A 785 -17.19 15.74 4.57
C LYS A 785 -16.86 14.25 4.62
N TRP A 786 -15.98 13.78 3.73
CA TRP A 786 -15.53 12.39 3.69
C TRP A 786 -14.74 12.00 4.94
N GLU A 787 -13.76 12.81 5.34
CA GLU A 787 -12.96 12.59 6.56
C GLU A 787 -13.86 12.47 7.79
N ARG A 788 -14.83 13.37 7.97
CA ARG A 788 -15.80 13.28 9.08
C ARG A 788 -16.59 11.98 9.07
N ARG A 789 -16.89 11.45 7.89
CA ARG A 789 -17.69 10.23 7.74
C ARG A 789 -16.89 8.99 8.09
N ILE A 790 -15.64 8.89 7.63
CA ILE A 790 -14.75 7.77 8.01
C ILE A 790 -14.33 7.85 9.47
N GLU A 791 -14.19 9.05 10.04
CA GLU A 791 -13.96 9.26 11.47
C GLU A 791 -15.11 8.65 12.28
N ALA A 792 -16.37 8.91 11.89
CA ALA A 792 -17.55 8.32 12.54
C ALA A 792 -17.53 6.77 12.50
N GLY A 793 -17.17 6.18 11.36
CA GLY A 793 -17.02 4.72 11.24
C GLY A 793 -15.85 4.16 12.06
N THR A 794 -14.78 4.95 12.22
CA THR A 794 -13.59 4.57 13.02
C THR A 794 -13.95 4.42 14.48
N ILE A 795 -14.80 5.29 15.02
CA ILE A 795 -15.26 5.21 16.40
C ILE A 795 -15.93 3.86 16.70
N GLU A 796 -16.83 3.40 15.83
CA GLU A 796 -17.51 2.11 16.00
C GLU A 796 -16.50 0.95 16.01
N ALA A 797 -15.54 0.97 15.08
CA ALA A 797 -14.46 -0.01 15.03
C ALA A 797 -13.60 0.00 16.30
N LEU A 798 -13.21 1.18 16.79
CA LEU A 798 -12.38 1.32 17.97
C LEU A 798 -13.10 0.92 19.26
N THR A 799 -14.40 1.17 19.39
CA THR A 799 -15.20 0.69 20.54
C THR A 799 -15.12 -0.83 20.67
N SER A 800 -15.28 -1.55 19.56
CA SER A 800 -15.14 -3.01 19.50
C SER A 800 -13.76 -3.50 19.98
N VAL A 801 -12.70 -2.80 19.60
CA VAL A 801 -11.33 -3.14 19.98
C VAL A 801 -11.11 -2.94 21.46
N THR A 802 -11.59 -1.82 22.00
CA THR A 802 -11.44 -1.51 23.42
C THR A 802 -12.25 -2.43 24.30
N ASP A 803 -13.49 -2.75 23.94
CA ASP A 803 -14.32 -3.65 24.74
C ASP A 803 -13.64 -5.02 24.90
N ARG A 804 -13.00 -5.51 23.82
CA ARG A 804 -12.16 -6.72 23.87
C ARG A 804 -10.93 -6.56 24.76
N LEU A 805 -10.19 -5.46 24.64
CA LEU A 805 -9.03 -5.20 25.51
C LEU A 805 -9.45 -5.15 26.98
N ARG A 806 -10.62 -4.59 27.29
CA ARG A 806 -11.19 -4.57 28.64
C ARG A 806 -11.56 -5.96 29.16
N GLU A 807 -12.17 -6.81 28.32
CA GLU A 807 -12.48 -8.20 28.68
C GLU A 807 -11.24 -9.01 29.06
N SER A 808 -10.06 -8.64 28.55
CA SER A 808 -8.78 -9.25 28.91
C SER A 808 -8.19 -8.79 30.26
N GLY A 809 -8.94 -8.01 31.06
CA GLY A 809 -8.51 -7.51 32.38
C GLY A 809 -7.49 -6.38 32.31
N ARG A 810 -7.37 -5.73 31.14
CA ARG A 810 -6.45 -4.62 30.89
C ARG A 810 -7.28 -3.33 30.87
N GLU A 811 -7.46 -2.71 32.05
CA GLU A 811 -8.21 -1.46 32.19
C GLU A 811 -7.49 -0.29 31.51
N ALA A 812 -8.16 0.35 30.53
CA ALA A 812 -7.78 1.64 29.99
C ALA A 812 -8.99 2.59 30.10
N THR A 813 -9.38 2.93 31.33
CA THR A 813 -10.49 3.87 31.61
C THR A 813 -10.24 5.26 31.01
N LEU A 814 -8.99 5.71 30.98
CA LEU A 814 -8.56 7.00 30.38
C LEU A 814 -8.85 7.12 28.87
N TRP A 815 -8.84 6.03 28.11
CA TRP A 815 -9.03 6.07 26.65
C TRP A 815 -10.47 6.42 26.25
N ARG A 816 -11.46 5.95 27.01
CA ARG A 816 -12.89 6.13 26.67
C ARG A 816 -13.30 7.60 26.80
N ASP A 817 -12.94 8.24 27.91
CA ASP A 817 -13.25 9.65 28.17
C ASP A 817 -12.56 10.58 27.17
N GLN A 818 -11.33 10.24 26.75
CA GLN A 818 -10.57 10.97 25.72
C GLN A 818 -11.15 10.79 24.29
N THR A 819 -11.65 9.58 23.98
CA THR A 819 -12.26 9.23 22.67
C THR A 819 -13.67 9.81 22.53
N GLU A 820 -14.50 9.73 23.58
CA GLU A 820 -15.81 10.39 23.63
C GLU A 820 -15.67 11.92 23.56
N GLY A 821 -14.60 12.47 24.14
CA GLY A 821 -14.20 13.86 23.96
C GLY A 821 -13.86 14.25 22.50
N ARG A 822 -13.42 13.32 21.63
CA ARG A 822 -13.20 13.62 20.18
C ARG A 822 -14.53 13.88 19.52
N LEU A 823 -15.48 12.94 19.67
CA LEU A 823 -16.83 13.08 19.13
C LEU A 823 -17.48 14.39 19.58
N ALA A 824 -17.36 14.73 20.85
CA ALA A 824 -17.96 15.95 21.38
C ALA A 824 -17.39 17.22 20.74
N VAL A 825 -16.09 17.26 20.42
CA VAL A 825 -15.45 18.42 19.75
C VAL A 825 -15.79 18.46 18.25
N THR A 826 -15.73 17.33 17.56
CA THR A 826 -16.05 17.24 16.12
C THR A 826 -17.53 17.58 15.86
N THR A 827 -18.42 17.24 16.81
CA THR A 827 -19.86 17.53 16.75
C THR A 827 -20.18 19.00 17.13
N ARG A 828 -19.38 19.63 18.01
CA ARG A 828 -19.56 21.04 18.41
C ARG A 828 -19.14 22.06 17.35
N SER A 829 -18.43 21.66 16.28
CA SER A 829 -17.98 22.56 15.20
C SER A 829 -19.09 23.00 14.21
N GLY A 830 -20.37 22.81 14.55
CA GLY A 830 -21.48 23.59 13.97
C GLY A 830 -21.90 23.25 12.54
N ALA A 831 -21.76 22.01 12.08
CA ALA A 831 -22.24 21.59 10.75
C ALA A 831 -23.41 20.59 10.86
N ALA A 832 -24.38 20.73 9.94
CA ALA A 832 -25.58 19.91 9.85
C ALA A 832 -25.28 18.39 9.76
N PRO A 833 -26.23 17.53 10.18
CA PRO A 833 -26.11 16.08 10.06
C PRO A 833 -25.80 15.68 8.60
N VAL A 834 -24.91 14.69 8.45
CA VAL A 834 -24.47 14.16 7.17
C VAL A 834 -25.57 13.27 6.59
N ASP A 835 -26.23 13.68 5.52
CA ASP A 835 -27.19 12.82 4.79
C ASP A 835 -26.47 11.55 4.29
N GLU A 836 -26.98 10.38 4.67
CA GLU A 836 -26.38 9.07 4.38
C GLU A 836 -26.57 8.62 2.91
N GLU A 837 -27.55 9.19 2.20
CA GLU A 837 -27.95 8.69 0.86
C GLU A 837 -27.23 9.36 -0.33
N GLN A 838 -26.60 10.52 -0.16
CA GLN A 838 -25.96 11.23 -1.28
C GLN A 838 -24.60 10.61 -1.65
N SER A 839 -24.43 10.33 -2.95
CA SER A 839 -23.17 9.82 -3.51
C SER A 839 -22.06 10.88 -3.41
N PRO A 840 -20.86 10.55 -2.89
CA PRO A 840 -19.77 11.50 -2.76
C PRO A 840 -19.31 12.11 -4.09
N ALA A 841 -19.54 11.42 -5.21
CA ALA A 841 -19.17 11.91 -6.53
C ALA A 841 -19.95 13.16 -6.98
N ALA A 842 -21.18 13.36 -6.52
CA ALA A 842 -22.05 14.43 -6.99
C ALA A 842 -21.69 15.83 -6.43
N ASP A 843 -21.03 15.87 -5.26
CA ASP A 843 -20.80 17.10 -4.50
C ASP A 843 -19.64 17.96 -5.03
N ASP A 844 -18.64 17.36 -5.68
CA ASP A 844 -17.40 18.05 -6.08
C ASP A 844 -16.96 17.86 -7.54
N GLU A 845 -17.77 17.19 -8.35
CA GLU A 845 -17.48 16.99 -9.78
C GLU A 845 -17.40 18.35 -10.51
N PRO A 846 -16.28 18.68 -11.19
CA PRO A 846 -16.17 19.86 -12.06
C PRO A 846 -17.18 19.85 -13.20
N GLU A 847 -17.55 21.03 -13.71
CA GLU A 847 -18.59 21.16 -14.73
C GLU A 847 -18.24 20.43 -16.04
N PHE A 848 -16.96 20.36 -16.43
CA PHE A 848 -16.56 19.62 -17.63
C PHE A 848 -16.70 18.10 -17.47
N GLU A 849 -16.53 17.59 -16.24
CA GLU A 849 -16.72 16.18 -15.91
C GLU A 849 -18.22 15.86 -15.89
N ARG A 850 -19.05 16.72 -15.28
CA ARG A 850 -20.53 16.60 -15.35
C ARG A 850 -21.04 16.59 -16.79
N LEU A 851 -20.55 17.48 -17.64
CA LEU A 851 -20.90 17.54 -19.07
C LEU A 851 -20.53 16.24 -19.80
N GLU A 852 -19.34 15.70 -19.51
CA GLU A 852 -18.86 14.44 -20.08
C GLU A 852 -19.68 13.25 -19.57
N ALA A 853 -19.93 13.15 -18.25
CA ALA A 853 -20.73 12.11 -17.63
C ALA A 853 -22.18 12.08 -18.15
N ARG A 854 -22.80 13.26 -18.35
CA ARG A 854 -24.13 13.36 -18.97
C ARG A 854 -24.11 12.89 -20.43
N SER A 855 -23.07 13.26 -21.17
CA SER A 855 -22.92 12.82 -22.56
C SER A 855 -22.71 11.29 -22.64
N ILE A 856 -21.95 10.71 -21.71
CA ILE A 856 -21.78 9.26 -21.54
C ILE A 856 -23.11 8.58 -21.20
N ALA A 857 -23.87 9.10 -20.23
CA ALA A 857 -25.18 8.56 -19.88
C ALA A 857 -26.15 8.58 -21.08
N ALA A 858 -26.06 9.61 -21.94
CA ALA A 858 -26.82 9.67 -23.17
C ALA A 858 -26.36 8.65 -24.22
N VAL A 859 -25.06 8.33 -24.33
CA VAL A 859 -24.56 7.22 -25.16
C VAL A 859 -25.20 5.92 -24.73
N HIS A 860 -25.18 5.63 -23.42
CA HIS A 860 -25.84 4.45 -22.88
C HIS A 860 -27.32 4.42 -23.28
N GLY A 861 -28.06 5.51 -23.04
CA GLY A 861 -29.47 5.59 -23.43
C GLY A 861 -29.73 5.41 -24.93
N ALA A 862 -28.89 5.98 -25.79
CA ALA A 862 -29.02 5.89 -27.24
C ALA A 862 -28.73 4.48 -27.79
N VAL A 863 -27.76 3.77 -27.19
CA VAL A 863 -27.38 2.40 -27.58
C VAL A 863 -28.50 1.40 -27.28
N PHE A 864 -29.29 1.62 -26.22
CA PHE A 864 -30.43 0.77 -25.88
C PHE A 864 -31.70 1.08 -26.70
N LYS A 865 -31.82 2.28 -27.27
CA LYS A 865 -33.02 2.72 -27.99
C LYS A 865 -33.27 1.86 -29.23
N GLY A 866 -34.35 1.07 -29.19
CA GLY A 866 -34.74 0.14 -30.27
C GLY A 866 -34.01 -1.21 -30.26
N ARG A 867 -33.23 -1.53 -29.22
CA ARG A 867 -32.46 -2.78 -29.08
C ARG A 867 -32.76 -3.56 -27.79
N GLU A 868 -33.85 -3.24 -27.11
CA GLU A 868 -34.25 -3.80 -25.80
C GLU A 868 -34.37 -5.33 -25.75
N HIS A 869 -34.54 -5.99 -26.89
CA HIS A 869 -34.75 -7.44 -27.00
C HIS A 869 -33.47 -8.22 -27.39
N GLN A 870 -32.33 -7.56 -27.57
CA GLN A 870 -31.08 -8.21 -27.93
C GLN A 870 -30.33 -8.76 -26.71
N PRO A 871 -29.53 -9.83 -26.86
CA PRO A 871 -28.68 -10.31 -25.78
C PRO A 871 -27.66 -9.24 -25.37
N VAL A 872 -27.64 -8.91 -24.08
CA VAL A 872 -26.68 -7.97 -23.50
C VAL A 872 -25.43 -8.69 -23.00
N VAL A 873 -24.29 -8.00 -23.06
CA VAL A 873 -22.98 -8.47 -22.61
C VAL A 873 -22.36 -7.38 -21.75
N ARG A 874 -21.73 -7.80 -20.64
CA ARG A 874 -21.00 -6.88 -19.76
C ARG A 874 -19.76 -6.33 -20.47
N ALA A 875 -19.66 -5.01 -20.59
CA ALA A 875 -18.66 -4.31 -21.36
C ALA A 875 -18.22 -3.01 -20.69
N GLN A 876 -17.02 -2.56 -21.01
CA GLN A 876 -16.47 -1.27 -20.63
C GLN A 876 -16.62 -0.28 -21.79
N LEU A 877 -17.21 0.88 -21.53
CA LEU A 877 -17.26 1.96 -22.51
C LEU A 877 -15.92 2.71 -22.51
N VAL A 878 -15.33 2.81 -23.69
CA VAL A 878 -14.07 3.51 -23.95
C VAL A 878 -14.36 4.70 -24.85
N LEU A 879 -14.03 5.90 -24.38
CA LEU A 879 -14.05 7.12 -25.20
C LEU A 879 -12.67 7.37 -25.78
N PHE A 880 -12.61 7.84 -27.03
CA PHE A 880 -11.35 8.16 -27.70
C PHE A 880 -11.11 9.67 -27.80
N ASP A 881 -9.87 10.07 -28.06
CA ASP A 881 -9.49 11.48 -28.24
C ASP A 881 -10.21 12.14 -29.43
N GLU A 882 -10.56 11.35 -30.43
CA GLU A 882 -11.28 11.83 -31.61
C GLU A 882 -12.70 12.23 -31.20
N PRO A 883 -13.16 13.45 -31.54
CA PRO A 883 -14.45 13.96 -31.12
C PRO A 883 -15.59 13.00 -31.44
N GLY A 884 -16.23 12.54 -30.37
CA GLY A 884 -17.41 11.70 -30.48
C GLY A 884 -17.17 10.23 -30.84
N ARG A 885 -15.92 9.75 -30.90
CA ARG A 885 -15.65 8.33 -31.10
C ARG A 885 -15.64 7.56 -29.79
N HIS A 886 -16.30 6.41 -29.78
CA HIS A 886 -16.38 5.52 -28.62
C HIS A 886 -16.52 4.06 -29.01
N ALA A 887 -16.20 3.13 -28.11
CA ALA A 887 -16.41 1.70 -28.29
C ALA A 887 -16.83 1.01 -26.98
N PHE A 888 -17.66 -0.02 -27.08
CA PHE A 888 -17.95 -0.92 -25.96
C PHE A 888 -17.06 -2.15 -26.07
N LEU A 889 -16.14 -2.32 -25.13
CA LEU A 889 -15.19 -3.44 -25.11
C LEU A 889 -15.61 -4.45 -24.04
N ARG A 890 -15.74 -5.72 -24.41
CA ARG A 890 -16.22 -6.76 -23.48
C ARG A 890 -15.36 -6.90 -22.22
N ALA A 891 -15.99 -7.06 -21.06
CA ALA A 891 -15.31 -7.34 -19.79
C ALA A 891 -14.49 -8.64 -19.87
N GLY A 892 -13.25 -8.63 -19.37
CA GLY A 892 -12.29 -9.74 -19.52
C GLY A 892 -11.77 -9.99 -20.94
N ALA A 893 -12.16 -9.22 -21.96
CA ALA A 893 -11.55 -9.30 -23.28
C ALA A 893 -10.16 -8.67 -23.29
N LYS A 894 -9.38 -8.99 -24.33
CA LYS A 894 -8.05 -8.44 -24.54
C LYS A 894 -8.03 -7.53 -25.76
N VAL A 895 -7.31 -6.42 -25.66
CA VAL A 895 -7.09 -5.46 -26.76
C VAL A 895 -5.62 -5.20 -27.00
N ILE A 896 -5.28 -4.81 -28.23
CA ILE A 896 -3.90 -4.50 -28.62
C ILE A 896 -3.58 -3.07 -28.19
N VAL A 897 -2.54 -2.92 -27.37
CA VAL A 897 -2.04 -1.62 -26.91
C VAL A 897 -0.69 -1.33 -27.55
N MET A 898 -0.64 -0.28 -28.36
CA MET A 898 0.51 0.10 -29.19
C MET A 898 1.49 1.03 -28.46
N SER A 899 0.99 1.81 -27.49
CA SER A 899 1.81 2.65 -26.61
C SER A 899 1.13 2.85 -25.26
N GLY A 900 1.83 2.57 -24.16
CA GLY A 900 1.46 2.82 -22.75
C GLY A 900 2.68 3.36 -21.96
N PRO A 901 2.62 3.52 -20.62
CA PRO A 901 3.78 3.99 -19.84
C PRO A 901 5.02 3.13 -20.10
N PRO A 902 6.23 3.71 -20.06
CA PRO A 902 7.45 3.05 -20.49
C PRO A 902 7.69 1.80 -19.64
N MET A 903 7.53 0.61 -20.25
CA MET A 903 8.03 -0.62 -19.66
C MET A 903 9.55 -0.63 -19.79
N VAL A 904 10.25 -0.70 -18.66
CA VAL A 904 11.65 -1.14 -18.65
C VAL A 904 11.66 -2.61 -19.05
N LEU A 905 11.80 -2.88 -20.34
CA LEU A 905 12.05 -4.22 -20.83
C LEU A 905 13.51 -4.54 -20.50
N SER A 906 13.71 -5.40 -19.50
CA SER A 906 14.97 -6.14 -19.36
C SER A 906 15.20 -6.92 -20.66
N GLU A 907 16.39 -6.83 -21.25
CA GLU A 907 16.83 -7.50 -22.48
C GLU A 907 16.65 -9.04 -22.48
N LYS A 908 16.15 -9.63 -21.40
CA LYS A 908 15.87 -11.07 -21.24
C LYS A 908 14.37 -11.39 -21.12
N ALA A 909 13.50 -10.69 -21.85
CA ALA A 909 12.10 -11.10 -21.95
C ALA A 909 12.00 -12.46 -22.68
N ALA A 910 11.67 -13.52 -21.94
CA ALA A 910 11.57 -14.88 -22.45
C ALA A 910 10.40 -15.06 -23.44
N ALA A 911 10.51 -16.10 -24.29
CA ALA A 911 9.50 -16.49 -25.28
C ALA A 911 8.07 -16.48 -24.70
N GLY A 912 7.17 -15.69 -25.31
CA GLY A 912 5.79 -15.47 -24.87
C GLY A 912 5.53 -14.18 -24.09
N ALA A 913 6.56 -13.38 -23.80
CA ALA A 913 6.40 -12.05 -23.23
C ALA A 913 5.77 -11.05 -24.24
N ALA A 914 6.10 -11.14 -25.53
CA ALA A 914 5.60 -10.23 -26.57
C ALA A 914 4.07 -10.25 -26.72
N GLU A 915 3.43 -11.43 -26.69
CA GLU A 915 1.96 -11.52 -26.79
C GLU A 915 1.28 -10.91 -25.56
N LYS A 916 1.90 -11.06 -24.38
CA LYS A 916 1.43 -10.37 -23.17
C LYS A 916 1.69 -8.87 -23.23
N ILE A 917 2.77 -8.40 -23.87
CA ILE A 917 3.06 -6.97 -24.06
C ILE A 917 2.02 -6.32 -24.97
N LEU A 918 1.67 -7.00 -26.08
CA LEU A 918 0.69 -6.52 -27.05
C LEU A 918 -0.74 -6.51 -26.51
N TYR A 919 -1.16 -7.59 -25.84
CA TYR A 919 -2.53 -7.69 -25.32
C TYR A 919 -2.65 -7.26 -23.86
N ARG A 920 -3.53 -6.30 -23.62
CA ARG A 920 -3.96 -5.91 -22.27
C ARG A 920 -5.41 -6.27 -22.04
N SER A 921 -5.77 -6.56 -20.79
CA SER A 921 -7.17 -6.69 -20.41
C SER A 921 -7.85 -5.35 -20.61
N VAL A 922 -9.10 -5.37 -21.10
CA VAL A 922 -9.94 -4.17 -21.17
C VAL A 922 -10.00 -3.47 -19.80
N GLU A 923 -10.06 -4.23 -18.70
CA GLU A 923 -10.13 -3.70 -17.33
C GLU A 923 -8.84 -3.02 -16.85
N SER A 924 -7.72 -3.31 -17.51
CA SER A 924 -6.41 -2.71 -17.24
C SER A 924 -6.12 -1.48 -18.09
N LEU A 925 -7.03 -1.09 -18.98
CA LEU A 925 -6.86 0.10 -19.80
C LEU A 925 -6.73 1.35 -18.93
N GLU A 926 -5.95 2.31 -19.41
CA GLU A 926 -5.80 3.62 -18.80
C GLU A 926 -5.93 4.72 -19.85
N PRO A 927 -6.37 5.94 -19.45
CA PRO A 927 -6.28 7.13 -20.29
C PRO A 927 -4.88 7.35 -20.87
N GLY A 928 -4.81 7.77 -22.13
CA GLY A 928 -3.57 8.05 -22.87
C GLY A 928 -3.01 6.86 -23.66
N TRP A 929 -3.49 5.64 -23.40
CA TRP A 929 -3.05 4.45 -24.13
C TRP A 929 -3.52 4.48 -25.60
N LEU A 930 -2.68 4.03 -26.53
CA LEU A 930 -3.04 3.92 -27.95
C LEU A 930 -3.52 2.50 -28.24
N LEU A 931 -4.79 2.34 -28.60
CA LEU A 931 -5.38 1.04 -28.96
C LEU A 931 -5.35 0.83 -30.47
N ALA A 932 -5.08 -0.40 -30.89
CA ALA A 932 -5.34 -0.85 -32.25
C ALA A 932 -6.61 -1.71 -32.26
N LEU A 933 -7.67 -1.21 -32.89
CA LEU A 933 -8.96 -1.90 -33.02
C LEU A 933 -9.19 -2.30 -34.48
N PRO A 934 -9.69 -3.51 -34.77
CA PRO A 934 -9.89 -3.97 -36.14
C PRO A 934 -10.94 -3.11 -36.86
N ALA A 935 -10.59 -2.61 -38.05
CA ALA A 935 -11.47 -1.77 -38.88
C ALA A 935 -12.44 -2.61 -39.75
N GLY A 936 -12.26 -3.93 -39.82
CA GLY A 936 -13.16 -4.88 -40.47
C GLY A 936 -12.59 -6.30 -40.53
N GLY A 937 -13.41 -7.31 -40.21
CA GLY A 937 -13.07 -8.74 -40.21
C GLY A 937 -12.93 -9.36 -38.82
N ASP A 938 -13.28 -10.65 -38.68
CA ASP A 938 -13.24 -11.41 -37.41
C ASP A 938 -11.85 -12.00 -37.05
N ARG A 939 -10.81 -11.73 -37.85
CA ARG A 939 -9.47 -12.34 -37.67
C ARG A 939 -8.55 -11.47 -36.82
N ASP A 940 -7.95 -12.09 -35.82
CA ASP A 940 -6.97 -11.49 -34.90
C ASP A 940 -5.61 -11.25 -35.59
N LEU A 941 -4.92 -10.14 -35.28
CA LEU A 941 -3.67 -9.70 -35.92
C LEU A 941 -2.58 -10.75 -35.76
N ILE A 942 -2.46 -11.30 -34.55
CA ILE A 942 -1.45 -12.32 -34.24
C ILE A 942 -1.76 -13.62 -34.96
N ASP A 943 -3.03 -14.01 -35.10
CA ASP A 943 -3.39 -15.21 -35.85
C ASP A 943 -3.12 -15.05 -37.35
N ALA A 944 -3.41 -13.89 -37.92
CA ALA A 944 -3.12 -13.61 -39.33
C ALA A 944 -1.61 -13.58 -39.62
N ARG A 945 -0.82 -13.01 -38.70
CA ARG A 945 0.64 -12.99 -38.81
C ARG A 945 1.25 -14.38 -38.51
N ALA A 946 0.67 -15.16 -37.60
CA ALA A 946 1.09 -16.53 -37.29
C ALA A 946 1.01 -17.44 -38.51
N ASP A 947 -0.01 -17.28 -39.36
CA ASP A 947 -0.20 -18.10 -40.55
C ASP A 947 0.97 -17.98 -41.55
N GLN A 948 1.73 -16.88 -41.54
CA GLN A 948 2.94 -16.73 -42.36
C GLN A 948 4.10 -17.62 -41.89
N PHE A 949 4.12 -17.98 -40.61
CA PHE A 949 5.11 -18.88 -40.03
C PHE A 949 4.71 -20.35 -40.14
N ILE A 950 3.54 -20.66 -40.70
CA ILE A 950 3.00 -22.02 -40.83
C ILE A 950 2.85 -22.38 -42.32
N GLY A 951 3.67 -23.30 -42.81
CA GLY A 951 3.49 -23.88 -44.14
C GLY A 951 2.16 -24.64 -44.23
N GLY A 952 1.23 -24.18 -45.09
CA GLY A 952 -0.09 -24.79 -45.22
C GLY A 952 -1.02 -24.52 -44.02
N ALA A 953 -1.03 -23.28 -43.52
CA ALA A 953 -1.78 -22.83 -42.33
C ALA A 953 -3.23 -23.35 -42.24
N ASP A 954 -3.99 -23.33 -43.33
CA ASP A 954 -5.38 -23.82 -43.35
C ASP A 954 -5.48 -25.31 -42.97
N LYS A 955 -4.54 -26.14 -43.45
CA LYS A 955 -4.50 -27.57 -43.11
C LYS A 955 -4.11 -27.79 -41.66
N VAL A 956 -3.16 -27.02 -41.15
CA VAL A 956 -2.70 -27.10 -39.75
C VAL A 956 -3.80 -26.64 -38.79
N ARG A 957 -4.50 -25.54 -39.09
CA ARG A 957 -5.64 -25.07 -38.28
C ARG A 957 -6.81 -26.05 -38.33
N ALA A 958 -7.10 -26.64 -39.49
CA ALA A 958 -8.11 -27.69 -39.61
C ALA A 958 -7.76 -28.93 -38.76
N MET A 959 -6.49 -29.36 -38.76
CA MET A 959 -6.00 -30.45 -37.92
C MET A 959 -6.12 -30.10 -36.43
N ALA A 960 -5.67 -28.92 -36.01
CA ALA A 960 -5.80 -28.46 -34.62
C ALA A 960 -7.27 -28.32 -34.17
N ALA A 961 -8.21 -28.03 -35.08
CA ALA A 961 -9.64 -27.93 -34.79
C ALA A 961 -10.38 -29.28 -34.74
N ALA A 962 -9.72 -30.40 -35.06
CA ALA A 962 -10.36 -31.72 -35.11
C ALA A 962 -11.03 -32.12 -33.78
N TRP A 963 -10.48 -31.69 -32.63
CA TRP A 963 -11.09 -31.95 -31.32
C TRP A 963 -12.44 -31.23 -31.13
N LYS A 964 -12.61 -30.02 -31.67
CA LYS A 964 -13.89 -29.30 -31.63
C LYS A 964 -14.93 -30.00 -32.49
N THR A 965 -14.52 -30.38 -33.69
CA THR A 965 -15.39 -31.11 -34.62
C THR A 965 -15.86 -32.42 -34.00
N ALA A 966 -14.99 -33.13 -33.27
CA ALA A 966 -15.36 -34.35 -32.55
C ALA A 966 -16.42 -34.07 -31.46
N ILE A 967 -16.27 -33.01 -30.66
CA ILE A 967 -17.28 -32.61 -29.65
C ILE A 967 -18.61 -32.26 -30.34
N ARG A 968 -18.57 -31.45 -31.39
CA ARG A 968 -19.77 -31.02 -32.13
C ARG A 968 -20.52 -32.21 -32.71
N ARG A 969 -19.82 -33.11 -33.41
CA ARG A 969 -20.39 -34.35 -33.96
C ARG A 969 -20.94 -35.25 -32.87
N TYR A 970 -20.27 -35.35 -31.73
CA TYR A 970 -20.73 -36.17 -30.61
C TYR A 970 -22.03 -35.60 -30.00
N MET A 971 -22.11 -34.28 -29.82
CA MET A 971 -23.32 -33.61 -29.37
C MET A 971 -24.48 -33.78 -30.37
N GLU A 972 -24.21 -33.61 -31.67
CA GLU A 972 -25.21 -33.79 -32.73
C GLU A 972 -25.70 -35.24 -32.84
N ARG A 973 -24.77 -36.21 -32.87
CA ARG A 973 -25.06 -37.65 -33.01
C ARG A 973 -25.93 -38.18 -31.87
N HIS A 974 -25.71 -37.68 -30.65
CA HIS A 974 -26.38 -38.16 -29.45
C HIS A 974 -27.42 -37.18 -28.89
N ARG A 975 -27.68 -36.06 -29.58
CA ARG A 975 -28.58 -34.96 -29.15
C ARG A 975 -28.30 -34.53 -27.70
N LEU A 976 -27.01 -34.35 -27.37
CA LEU A 976 -26.58 -34.04 -26.00
C LEU A 976 -26.51 -32.54 -25.77
N GLU A 977 -27.05 -32.13 -24.62
CA GLU A 977 -26.84 -30.78 -24.10
C GLU A 977 -25.40 -30.60 -23.58
N PRO A 978 -24.83 -29.37 -23.62
CA PRO A 978 -23.49 -29.09 -23.11
C PRO A 978 -23.26 -29.55 -21.66
N ALA A 979 -24.29 -29.46 -20.82
CA ALA A 979 -24.23 -29.92 -19.42
C ALA A 979 -24.02 -31.44 -19.29
N THR A 980 -24.59 -32.23 -20.21
CA THR A 980 -24.42 -33.68 -20.20
C THR A 980 -23.01 -34.08 -20.61
N VAL A 981 -22.43 -33.38 -21.60
CA VAL A 981 -21.04 -33.59 -22.00
C VAL A 981 -20.07 -33.18 -20.88
N ALA A 982 -20.33 -32.05 -20.22
CA ALA A 982 -19.56 -31.60 -19.05
C ALA A 982 -19.55 -32.64 -17.91
N ARG A 983 -20.72 -33.22 -17.59
CA ARG A 983 -20.83 -34.30 -16.60
C ARG A 983 -19.99 -35.53 -16.99
N ARG A 984 -20.10 -35.99 -18.25
CA ARG A 984 -19.33 -37.15 -18.74
C ARG A 984 -17.82 -36.89 -18.78
N MET A 985 -17.38 -35.66 -19.05
CA MET A 985 -15.98 -35.30 -18.95
C MET A 985 -15.48 -35.33 -17.50
N ARG A 986 -16.30 -34.87 -16.54
CA ARG A 986 -16.00 -34.95 -15.10
C ARG A 986 -15.86 -36.39 -14.63
N GLU A 987 -16.76 -37.27 -15.06
CA GLU A 987 -16.68 -38.73 -14.83
C GLU A 987 -15.40 -39.33 -15.43
N ALA A 988 -14.89 -38.78 -16.54
CA ALA A 988 -13.64 -39.18 -17.17
C ALA A 988 -12.38 -38.50 -16.58
N GLY A 989 -12.50 -37.82 -15.44
CA GLY A 989 -11.38 -37.20 -14.71
C GLY A 989 -11.06 -35.76 -15.13
N VAL A 990 -11.87 -35.12 -15.97
CA VAL A 990 -11.66 -33.73 -16.43
C VAL A 990 -12.88 -32.86 -16.11
N ALA A 991 -12.80 -32.08 -15.03
CA ALA A 991 -13.88 -31.19 -14.63
C ALA A 991 -13.96 -29.95 -15.53
N ARG A 992 -15.09 -29.78 -16.24
CA ARG A 992 -15.43 -28.57 -17.01
C ARG A 992 -16.89 -28.22 -16.77
N ASP A 993 -17.25 -26.94 -16.87
CA ASP A 993 -18.64 -26.49 -16.77
C ASP A 993 -19.37 -26.55 -18.13
N ALA A 994 -20.69 -26.40 -18.12
CA ALA A 994 -21.52 -26.46 -19.32
C ALA A 994 -21.29 -25.27 -20.28
N ALA A 995 -20.93 -24.10 -19.76
CA ALA A 995 -20.67 -22.90 -20.55
C ALA A 995 -19.38 -23.05 -21.38
N THR A 996 -18.36 -23.69 -20.79
CA THR A 996 -17.07 -24.01 -21.40
C THR A 996 -17.26 -24.99 -22.56
N ILE A 997 -18.04 -26.06 -22.36
CA ILE A 997 -18.35 -27.01 -23.44
C ILE A 997 -19.13 -26.33 -24.57
N ARG A 998 -20.11 -25.48 -24.24
CA ARG A 998 -20.85 -24.69 -25.22
C ARG A 998 -19.91 -23.81 -26.03
N SER A 999 -19.03 -23.08 -25.35
CA SER A 999 -17.99 -22.23 -25.96
C SER A 999 -17.04 -23.02 -26.87
N TRP A 1000 -16.65 -24.23 -26.50
CA TRP A 1000 -15.82 -25.09 -27.35
C TRP A 1000 -16.54 -25.56 -28.62
N ALA A 1001 -17.82 -25.90 -28.51
CA ALA A 1001 -18.60 -26.43 -29.62
C ALA A 1001 -19.01 -25.34 -30.63
N SER A 1002 -19.31 -24.13 -30.16
CA SER A 1002 -19.76 -23.01 -31.02
C SER A 1002 -18.70 -21.96 -31.31
N GLY A 1003 -17.66 -21.82 -30.48
CA GLY A 1003 -16.67 -20.76 -30.58
C GLY A 1003 -15.50 -21.04 -31.53
N SER A 1004 -15.19 -20.09 -32.42
CA SER A 1004 -14.01 -20.12 -33.29
C SER A 1004 -12.71 -19.74 -32.54
N ALA A 1005 -12.78 -18.90 -31.51
CA ALA A 1005 -11.63 -18.29 -30.84
C ALA A 1005 -10.70 -19.27 -30.08
N THR A 1006 -11.20 -20.38 -29.55
CA THR A 1006 -10.39 -21.29 -28.72
C THR A 1006 -9.48 -22.19 -29.57
N ILE A 1007 -8.17 -22.02 -29.59
CA ILE A 1007 -7.29 -22.93 -30.37
C ILE A 1007 -7.27 -24.34 -29.76
N ALA A 1008 -7.12 -24.43 -28.44
CA ALA A 1008 -7.06 -25.68 -27.70
C ALA A 1008 -7.67 -25.54 -26.30
N PRO A 1009 -8.19 -26.63 -25.69
CA PRO A 1009 -8.70 -26.58 -24.32
C PRO A 1009 -7.55 -26.40 -23.30
N ARG A 1010 -7.83 -25.77 -22.14
CA ARG A 1010 -6.84 -25.65 -21.05
C ARG A 1010 -6.40 -27.05 -20.61
N GLY A 1011 -5.10 -27.32 -20.64
CA GLY A 1011 -4.54 -28.66 -20.41
C GLY A 1011 -4.69 -29.61 -21.60
N TYR A 1012 -4.68 -29.12 -22.85
CA TYR A 1012 -4.97 -29.88 -24.07
C TYR A 1012 -4.26 -31.23 -24.20
N ARG A 1013 -3.04 -31.39 -23.67
CA ARG A 1013 -2.32 -32.67 -23.65
C ARG A 1013 -3.04 -33.78 -22.88
N GLU A 1014 -3.79 -33.41 -21.84
CA GLU A 1014 -4.59 -34.34 -21.03
C GLU A 1014 -6.05 -34.39 -21.52
N VAL A 1015 -6.57 -33.23 -21.93
CA VAL A 1015 -7.99 -33.08 -22.29
C VAL A 1015 -8.32 -33.63 -23.67
N VAL A 1016 -7.46 -33.44 -24.68
CA VAL A 1016 -7.73 -33.93 -26.05
C VAL A 1016 -7.82 -35.46 -26.10
N PRO A 1017 -6.94 -36.24 -25.43
CA PRO A 1017 -7.10 -37.69 -25.32
C PRO A 1017 -8.39 -38.12 -24.61
N VAL A 1018 -8.84 -37.36 -23.61
CA VAL A 1018 -10.13 -37.60 -22.93
C VAL A 1018 -11.29 -37.34 -23.88
N ILE A 1019 -11.25 -36.26 -24.67
CA ILE A 1019 -12.24 -35.96 -25.71
C ILE A 1019 -12.26 -37.08 -26.76
N ALA A 1020 -11.10 -37.55 -27.22
CA ALA A 1020 -10.99 -38.64 -28.19
C ALA A 1020 -11.63 -39.94 -27.68
N ARG A 1021 -11.38 -40.30 -26.42
CA ARG A 1021 -12.01 -41.47 -25.76
C ARG A 1021 -13.51 -41.28 -25.56
N LEU A 1022 -13.94 -40.10 -25.13
CA LEU A 1022 -15.34 -39.80 -24.81
C LEU A 1022 -16.23 -39.73 -26.07
N THR A 1023 -15.71 -39.13 -27.14
CA THR A 1023 -16.47 -38.92 -28.39
C THR A 1023 -16.40 -40.15 -29.31
N GLY A 1024 -15.34 -40.96 -29.20
CA GLY A 1024 -15.08 -42.08 -30.11
C GLY A 1024 -14.92 -41.64 -31.57
N ASP A 1025 -14.60 -40.38 -31.83
CA ASP A 1025 -14.45 -39.86 -33.20
C ASP A 1025 -13.20 -40.47 -33.85
N PRO A 1026 -13.32 -41.15 -35.00
CA PRO A 1026 -12.21 -41.87 -35.61
C PRO A 1026 -11.11 -40.92 -36.09
N VAL A 1027 -11.47 -39.75 -36.63
CA VAL A 1027 -10.53 -38.74 -37.12
C VAL A 1027 -9.69 -38.18 -35.98
N LEU A 1028 -10.32 -37.84 -34.85
CA LEU A 1028 -9.58 -37.38 -33.68
C LEU A 1028 -8.74 -38.51 -33.07
N ARG A 1029 -9.25 -39.75 -33.02
CA ARG A 1029 -8.58 -40.88 -32.37
C ARG A 1029 -7.32 -41.32 -33.09
N GLU A 1030 -7.35 -41.36 -34.42
CA GLU A 1030 -6.22 -41.75 -35.28
C GLU A 1030 -5.16 -40.64 -35.35
N ASN A 1031 -5.58 -39.37 -35.32
CA ASN A 1031 -4.69 -38.22 -35.51
C ASN A 1031 -4.33 -37.50 -34.20
N GLN A 1032 -4.50 -38.11 -33.02
CA GLN A 1032 -4.28 -37.40 -31.73
C GLN A 1032 -2.90 -36.74 -31.65
N ALA A 1033 -1.84 -37.45 -32.06
CA ALA A 1033 -0.48 -36.91 -32.06
C ALA A 1033 -0.33 -35.71 -33.01
N GLU A 1034 -0.94 -35.79 -34.19
CA GLU A 1034 -0.91 -34.73 -35.20
C GLU A 1034 -1.73 -33.51 -34.78
N VAL A 1035 -2.86 -33.72 -34.09
CA VAL A 1035 -3.67 -32.65 -33.49
C VAL A 1035 -2.86 -31.91 -32.41
N LEU A 1036 -2.17 -32.64 -31.52
CA LEU A 1036 -1.30 -32.03 -30.51
C LEU A 1036 -0.12 -31.28 -31.14
N GLN A 1037 0.50 -31.85 -32.18
CA GLN A 1037 1.59 -31.19 -32.92
C GLN A 1037 1.09 -29.94 -33.66
N ALA A 1038 -0.09 -29.98 -34.27
CA ALA A 1038 -0.70 -28.82 -34.92
C ALA A 1038 -1.02 -27.71 -33.92
N ILE A 1039 -1.53 -28.05 -32.74
CA ILE A 1039 -1.73 -27.10 -31.63
C ILE A 1039 -0.39 -26.48 -31.20
N ASP A 1040 0.65 -27.29 -31.00
CA ASP A 1040 1.99 -26.81 -30.63
C ASP A 1040 2.58 -25.89 -31.72
N LEU A 1041 2.38 -26.21 -33.00
CA LEU A 1041 2.84 -25.42 -34.13
C LEU A 1041 2.15 -24.06 -34.20
N ILE A 1042 0.83 -24.02 -33.99
CA ILE A 1042 0.06 -22.77 -33.94
C ILE A 1042 0.52 -21.90 -32.78
N TYR A 1043 0.71 -22.45 -31.58
CA TYR A 1043 1.21 -21.67 -30.44
C TYR A 1043 2.62 -21.10 -30.70
N ARG A 1044 3.54 -21.90 -31.26
CA ARG A 1044 4.88 -21.41 -31.64
C ARG A 1044 4.82 -20.32 -32.71
N ALA A 1045 3.95 -20.45 -33.69
CA ALA A 1045 3.76 -19.46 -34.74
C ALA A 1045 3.17 -18.15 -34.19
N ARG A 1046 2.22 -18.22 -33.26
CA ARG A 1046 1.68 -17.06 -32.53
C ARG A 1046 2.76 -16.35 -31.71
N THR A 1047 3.61 -17.09 -31.00
CA THR A 1047 4.74 -16.49 -30.27
C THR A 1047 5.66 -15.73 -31.23
N ARG A 1048 6.07 -16.34 -32.35
CA ARG A 1048 6.92 -15.69 -33.34
C ARG A 1048 6.27 -14.48 -34.00
N ALA A 1049 4.96 -14.56 -34.26
CA ALA A 1049 4.18 -13.44 -34.78
C ALA A 1049 4.12 -12.27 -33.80
N ALA A 1050 3.89 -12.55 -32.51
CA ALA A 1050 3.92 -11.53 -31.47
C ALA A 1050 5.31 -10.88 -31.36
N ASP A 1051 6.39 -11.69 -31.35
CA ASP A 1051 7.76 -11.19 -31.29
C ASP A 1051 8.09 -10.30 -32.50
N ALA A 1052 7.66 -10.69 -33.71
CA ALA A 1052 7.87 -9.91 -34.93
C ALA A 1052 7.11 -8.56 -34.91
N ILE A 1053 5.84 -8.56 -34.50
CA ILE A 1053 5.04 -7.33 -34.38
C ILE A 1053 5.66 -6.38 -33.35
N VAL A 1054 6.13 -6.92 -32.22
CA VAL A 1054 6.83 -6.14 -31.19
C VAL A 1054 8.15 -5.57 -31.73
N ALA A 1055 8.93 -6.34 -32.48
CA ALA A 1055 10.16 -5.85 -33.08
C ALA A 1055 9.91 -4.72 -34.08
N GLU A 1056 8.89 -4.82 -34.95
CA GLU A 1056 8.50 -3.78 -35.90
C GLU A 1056 8.00 -2.50 -35.21
N LEU A 1057 7.23 -2.66 -34.12
CA LEU A 1057 6.79 -1.58 -33.25
C LEU A 1057 7.97 -0.77 -32.67
N PHE A 1058 9.01 -1.46 -32.17
CA PHE A 1058 10.16 -0.82 -31.52
C PHE A 1058 11.24 -0.36 -32.50
N ALA A 1059 11.28 -0.90 -33.72
CA ALA A 1059 12.15 -0.41 -34.80
C ALA A 1059 11.69 0.95 -35.37
N GLY A 1060 10.50 1.43 -34.99
CA GLY A 1060 9.93 2.69 -35.48
C GLY A 1060 9.40 2.61 -36.91
N GLU A 1061 9.24 1.40 -37.45
CA GLU A 1061 8.69 1.17 -38.79
C GLU A 1061 7.17 1.40 -38.84
N ILE A 1062 6.51 1.35 -37.67
CA ILE A 1062 5.08 1.63 -37.51
C ILE A 1062 4.88 3.09 -37.09
N ASP A 1063 4.26 3.88 -37.96
CA ASP A 1063 3.86 5.26 -37.65
C ASP A 1063 2.73 5.29 -36.62
N LEU A 1064 3.08 5.55 -35.36
CA LEU A 1064 2.12 5.69 -34.24
C LEU A 1064 1.27 6.97 -34.33
N THR A 1065 1.55 7.85 -35.29
CA THR A 1065 0.74 9.06 -35.56
C THR A 1065 -0.30 8.83 -36.66
N ALA A 1066 -0.24 7.70 -37.36
CA ALA A 1066 -1.24 7.33 -38.36
C ALA A 1066 -2.61 7.05 -37.72
N SER A 1067 -3.70 7.34 -38.43
CA SER A 1067 -5.06 7.00 -38.00
C SER A 1067 -5.41 5.52 -38.22
N GLU A 1068 -4.60 4.81 -39.01
CA GLU A 1068 -4.86 3.43 -39.42
C GLU A 1068 -3.53 2.69 -39.66
N LEU A 1069 -3.43 1.44 -39.19
CA LEU A 1069 -2.40 0.49 -39.59
C LEU A 1069 -2.91 -0.41 -40.71
N ARG A 1070 -2.04 -0.68 -41.68
CA ARG A 1070 -2.31 -1.59 -42.79
C ARG A 1070 -1.25 -2.67 -42.85
N PHE A 1071 -1.69 -3.92 -42.79
CA PHE A 1071 -0.84 -5.08 -42.96
C PHE A 1071 -1.27 -5.83 -44.22
N GLU A 1072 -0.36 -6.00 -45.18
CA GLU A 1072 -0.55 -6.89 -46.31
C GLU A 1072 -0.11 -8.30 -45.92
N LEU A 1073 -1.07 -9.21 -45.70
CA LEU A 1073 -0.82 -10.58 -45.26
C LEU A 1073 -1.47 -11.56 -46.24
N ASN A 1074 -0.66 -12.35 -46.94
CA ASN A 1074 -1.12 -13.42 -47.84
C ASN A 1074 -2.18 -12.96 -48.88
N GLY A 1075 -1.97 -11.78 -49.48
CA GLY A 1075 -2.89 -11.20 -50.46
C GLY A 1075 -4.17 -10.57 -49.88
N SER A 1076 -4.30 -10.52 -48.55
CA SER A 1076 -5.39 -9.83 -47.85
C SER A 1076 -4.86 -8.64 -47.07
N VAL A 1077 -5.55 -7.50 -47.15
CA VAL A 1077 -5.20 -6.29 -46.40
C VAL A 1077 -5.98 -6.28 -45.08
N ILE A 1078 -5.28 -6.39 -43.96
CA ILE A 1078 -5.86 -6.23 -42.62
C ILE A 1078 -5.66 -4.79 -42.16
N ARG A 1079 -6.74 -4.17 -41.67
CA ARG A 1079 -6.79 -2.76 -41.29
C ARG A 1079 -7.13 -2.62 -39.80
N TYR A 1080 -6.34 -1.84 -39.07
CA TYR A 1080 -6.60 -1.49 -37.68
C TYR A 1080 -6.72 0.02 -37.54
N GLY A 1081 -7.83 0.51 -36.96
CA GLY A 1081 -7.95 1.89 -36.53
C GLY A 1081 -7.11 2.12 -35.27
N LEU A 1082 -6.33 3.19 -35.27
CA LEU A 1082 -5.55 3.62 -34.11
C LEU A 1082 -6.32 4.66 -33.32
N HIS A 1083 -6.65 4.33 -32.08
CA HIS A 1083 -7.50 5.17 -31.23
C HIS A 1083 -6.86 5.37 -29.86
N ARG A 1084 -6.59 6.62 -29.49
CA ARG A 1084 -6.06 6.93 -28.16
C ARG A 1084 -7.20 6.97 -27.14
N VAL A 1085 -7.09 6.18 -26.07
CA VAL A 1085 -8.04 6.14 -24.97
C VAL A 1085 -8.04 7.50 -24.29
N ARG A 1086 -9.18 8.17 -24.27
CA ARG A 1086 -9.39 9.44 -23.56
C ARG A 1086 -9.85 9.18 -22.13
N SER A 1087 -10.89 8.37 -21.99
CA SER A 1087 -11.50 8.04 -20.71
C SER A 1087 -12.24 6.70 -20.79
N LEU A 1088 -12.44 6.10 -19.63
CA LEU A 1088 -13.09 4.81 -19.46
C LEU A 1088 -14.26 5.00 -18.50
N ASP A 1089 -15.41 4.48 -18.85
CA ASP A 1089 -16.53 4.36 -17.92
C ASP A 1089 -16.48 3.00 -17.21
N GLY A 1090 -17.30 2.82 -16.17
CA GLY A 1090 -17.47 1.56 -15.48
C GLY A 1090 -17.99 0.43 -16.39
N LEU A 1091 -17.95 -0.81 -15.87
CA LEU A 1091 -18.58 -1.95 -16.53
C LEU A 1091 -20.10 -1.78 -16.57
N CYS A 1092 -20.67 -1.83 -17.78
CA CYS A 1092 -22.09 -1.69 -18.07
C CYS A 1092 -22.59 -2.88 -18.88
N ASP A 1093 -23.91 -3.05 -18.96
CA ASP A 1093 -24.52 -3.96 -19.93
C ASP A 1093 -24.60 -3.24 -21.28
N ALA A 1094 -24.20 -3.91 -22.36
CA ALA A 1094 -24.29 -3.37 -23.72
C ALA A 1094 -24.81 -4.46 -24.70
N PRO A 1095 -25.61 -4.10 -25.73
CA PRO A 1095 -26.05 -5.04 -26.75
C PRO A 1095 -24.86 -5.76 -27.42
N ALA A 1096 -24.98 -7.08 -27.63
CA ALA A 1096 -23.89 -7.88 -28.18
C ALA A 1096 -23.41 -7.39 -29.57
N ASP A 1097 -24.26 -6.72 -30.34
CA ASP A 1097 -23.97 -6.28 -31.70
C ASP A 1097 -23.12 -4.99 -31.81
N VAL A 1098 -23.00 -4.22 -30.71
CA VAL A 1098 -22.14 -3.02 -30.62
C VAL A 1098 -20.75 -3.31 -30.04
N ILE A 1099 -20.54 -4.49 -29.48
CA ILE A 1099 -19.29 -4.86 -28.83
C ILE A 1099 -18.13 -4.87 -29.84
N GLY A 1100 -17.03 -4.21 -29.47
CA GLY A 1100 -15.79 -4.15 -30.25
C GLY A 1100 -15.82 -3.19 -31.46
N LYS A 1101 -16.94 -2.50 -31.70
CA LYS A 1101 -17.08 -1.54 -32.81
C LYS A 1101 -16.84 -0.12 -32.34
N VAL A 1102 -16.05 0.62 -33.11
CA VAL A 1102 -15.90 2.07 -32.92
C VAL A 1102 -17.07 2.78 -33.58
N MET A 1103 -17.82 3.54 -32.79
CA MET A 1103 -19.02 4.29 -33.19
C MET A 1103 -18.77 5.79 -33.10
N SER A 1104 -19.56 6.58 -33.83
CA SER A 1104 -19.53 8.05 -33.79
C SER A 1104 -20.93 8.61 -33.55
N PHE A 1105 -21.05 9.69 -32.77
CA PHE A 1105 -22.32 10.39 -32.51
C PHE A 1105 -23.01 10.96 -33.77
N ILE A 1106 -22.30 11.04 -34.92
CA ILE A 1106 -22.77 11.77 -36.10
C ILE A 1106 -23.71 10.94 -37.00
N GLN A 1107 -23.85 9.63 -36.81
CA GLN A 1107 -24.73 8.79 -37.64
C GLN A 1107 -26.20 8.81 -37.15
N GLY A 1108 -26.79 9.99 -37.14
CA GLY A 1108 -28.23 10.20 -37.11
C GLY A 1108 -28.57 11.23 -38.17
N THR A 1109 -28.82 10.79 -39.40
CA THR A 1109 -29.25 11.62 -40.52
C THR A 1109 -30.50 12.42 -40.13
N VAL A 1110 -30.35 13.75 -40.08
CA VAL A 1110 -31.47 14.66 -40.37
C VAL A 1110 -31.74 14.52 -41.87
N GLU A 1111 -32.67 13.66 -42.26
CA GLU A 1111 -33.27 13.75 -43.59
C GLU A 1111 -34.00 15.10 -43.69
N PRO A 1112 -33.75 15.91 -44.72
CA PRO A 1112 -34.55 17.11 -44.95
C PRO A 1112 -35.97 16.67 -45.35
N ALA A 1113 -36.96 17.03 -44.53
CA ALA A 1113 -38.36 16.84 -44.84
C ALA A 1113 -38.67 17.42 -46.24
N GLY A 1114 -39.25 16.59 -47.09
CA GLY A 1114 -39.42 16.85 -48.52
C GLY A 1114 -40.13 18.16 -48.84
N ALA A 1115 -39.60 18.85 -49.84
CA ALA A 1115 -40.33 19.85 -50.60
C ALA A 1115 -41.51 19.18 -51.31
N GLY A 1116 -42.72 19.39 -50.78
CA GLY A 1116 -43.96 19.09 -51.48
C GLY A 1116 -44.18 20.10 -52.60
N ALA A 1117 -43.88 19.71 -53.84
CA ALA A 1117 -44.40 20.37 -55.02
C ALA A 1117 -45.78 19.78 -55.34
N GLY A 1118 -46.79 20.65 -55.41
CA GLY A 1118 -48.11 20.27 -55.89
C GLY A 1118 -49.20 21.32 -55.65
N VAL A 1119 -49.26 22.35 -56.50
CA VAL A 1119 -50.54 22.99 -56.92
C VAL A 1119 -50.41 23.31 -58.42
N PRO A 1120 -51.42 22.98 -59.26
CA PRO A 1120 -51.29 23.04 -60.72
C PRO A 1120 -51.70 24.40 -61.32
N ALA A 1121 -51.26 24.59 -62.57
CA ALA A 1121 -51.44 25.70 -63.53
C ALA A 1121 -50.33 26.77 -63.50
#